data_AF-L2GDK4-F1
#
_entry.id   AF-L2GDK4-F1
#
_cell.length_a   1.000
_cell.length_b   1.000
_cell.length_c   1.000
_cell.angle_alpha   90.00
_cell.angle_beta   90.00
_cell.angle_gamma   90.00
#
_symmetry.space_group_name_H-M   'P 1'
#
loop_
_entity.id
_entity.type
_entity.pdbx_description
1 polymer ?
#
loop_
_entity_poly.entity_id
_entity_poly.type
_entity_poly.pdbx_seq_one_letter_code
_entity_poly.pdbx_strand_id
1 'polypeptide(L)'
;MAPLLHLTSSLSSAVEEYKIATDYFLEWLWCQHRMAHPDQATGYSFKSCAEILNAVKLVANDKVAVPASVIASLDRAIDKRRIALKIYREIEADDVEHEVFLQKLEVAFEILTPLKAEMPAFDDASVRNTAHSKLNRYASLSNTETDPEPDVPVSNICEKKVSATLEEPAPVVTAMKSRCQFLVDDFIGKIADDMDYVKIYIGMRWKIEEYWTEAAEGKLPLPVAAWLTSEAMRKIEITIPKDLKLIDTLKLVVEMGPVLQRVDSILGTQKTDTPWWKDAASLLEYEQALNTLDHWAEAADEAKTPTPKPSIPWDTQEMSTNVLPKIFRDIHRAMGRRRAIKAVEDITFFIHPRNESCEPFYAAASHLIEYDCSLASSPLLFGTDLFLSSAKAFFWPKGGDLNKENCRLRPLRLAMDMKTSAKKVAGIFQELPIRPNATMQFYEVMSYFLNGLDTYIHERIFDDFHSAPWTAGCHMAEMLYQAQLVGNCLFLHKTIIASTLHLYNALRQSPVKLPRIRIMDELCEMFHDTVFLGTLPEKNFLSWYRKCVYDAKIAKISKLPHYGASGLRIDPDHRPRAIPVSSAFATQHGNDHAPSPNFTGPLYGVKVPSKGPPSTASLTELDEIYFGIRDNDHIQLAKEAVLEDFQGPRAVIAVDYFSLFKFCADIMDDFTYFARYDMSIRSPELANMPLQSMVDAAIGCIVSMSGKKEMHRDMHRRSGAGFAFNAFSKIDKELSLDSMKWKL
;
A
#
# COMPACT_ATOMS: atom_id res chain seq x y z
N MET A 1 -49.68 -9.39 -11.00
CA MET A 1 -48.34 -9.99 -11.02
C MET A 1 -47.33 -8.85 -10.91
N ALA A 2 -46.82 -8.63 -9.70
CA ALA A 2 -45.84 -7.59 -9.37
C ALA A 2 -44.41 -8.18 -9.42
N PRO A 3 -43.37 -7.34 -9.68
CA PRO A 3 -42.20 -7.74 -10.45
C PRO A 3 -41.02 -8.31 -9.62
N LEU A 4 -40.30 -9.26 -10.23
CA LEU A 4 -39.08 -9.99 -9.79
C LEU A 4 -37.82 -9.11 -9.64
N LEU A 5 -38.00 -7.83 -9.32
CA LEU A 5 -36.99 -6.78 -9.25
C LEU A 5 -36.18 -6.76 -7.94
N HIS A 6 -36.49 -7.67 -7.02
CA HIS A 6 -36.01 -7.70 -5.64
C HIS A 6 -35.33 -9.04 -5.33
N LEU A 7 -34.34 -9.51 -6.10
CA LEU A 7 -33.71 -10.80 -5.76
C LEU A 7 -32.20 -10.81 -5.55
N THR A 8 -31.42 -9.81 -5.93
CA THR A 8 -29.95 -9.90 -5.83
C THR A 8 -29.38 -8.87 -4.87
N SER A 9 -29.64 -7.59 -5.13
CA SER A 9 -29.52 -6.53 -4.13
C SER A 9 -30.46 -6.79 -2.95
N SER A 10 -31.60 -7.44 -3.19
CA SER A 10 -32.57 -7.81 -2.16
C SER A 10 -32.28 -9.14 -1.50
N LEU A 11 -31.47 -10.06 -2.07
CA LEU A 11 -31.04 -11.22 -1.28
C LEU A 11 -29.96 -10.81 -0.29
N SER A 12 -28.86 -10.19 -0.73
CA SER A 12 -27.83 -9.66 0.17
C SER A 12 -28.44 -8.62 1.14
N SER A 13 -29.26 -7.68 0.66
CA SER A 13 -29.96 -6.74 1.56
C SER A 13 -31.03 -7.41 2.43
N ALA A 14 -31.79 -8.43 1.98
CA ALA A 14 -32.73 -9.11 2.87
C ALA A 14 -32.01 -9.96 3.90
N VAL A 15 -30.88 -10.57 3.54
CA VAL A 15 -29.97 -11.30 4.44
C VAL A 15 -29.42 -10.35 5.49
N GLU A 16 -28.80 -9.25 5.06
CA GLU A 16 -28.29 -8.22 5.94
C GLU A 16 -29.40 -7.64 6.83
N GLU A 17 -30.54 -7.28 6.25
CA GLU A 17 -31.67 -6.71 6.98
C GLU A 17 -32.31 -7.70 7.96
N TYR A 18 -32.50 -8.98 7.60
CA TYR A 18 -33.02 -9.95 8.57
C TYR A 18 -31.99 -10.29 9.63
N LYS A 19 -30.69 -10.34 9.32
CA LYS A 19 -29.63 -10.56 10.32
C LYS A 19 -29.64 -9.41 11.32
N ILE A 20 -29.56 -8.15 10.85
CA ILE A 20 -29.63 -6.96 11.71
C ILE A 20 -30.93 -6.93 12.55
N ALA A 21 -32.07 -7.21 11.92
CA ALA A 21 -33.36 -7.15 12.60
C ALA A 21 -33.55 -8.30 13.61
N THR A 22 -33.01 -9.49 13.32
CA THR A 22 -33.01 -10.64 14.24
C THR A 22 -32.07 -10.35 15.42
N ASP A 23 -30.88 -9.83 15.16
CA ASP A 23 -29.88 -9.46 16.19
C ASP A 23 -30.47 -8.46 17.18
N TYR A 24 -31.09 -7.38 16.68
CA TYR A 24 -31.72 -6.37 17.53
C TYR A 24 -32.82 -6.98 18.43
N PHE A 25 -33.66 -7.86 17.88
CA PHE A 25 -34.69 -8.57 18.65
C PHE A 25 -34.08 -9.47 19.73
N LEU A 26 -33.10 -10.29 19.37
CA LEU A 26 -32.50 -11.24 20.30
C LEU A 26 -31.66 -10.57 21.38
N GLU A 27 -30.97 -9.47 21.08
CA GLU A 27 -30.25 -8.69 22.09
C GLU A 27 -31.21 -8.14 23.14
N TRP A 28 -32.34 -7.58 22.72
CA TRP A 28 -33.37 -7.13 23.64
C TRP A 28 -33.92 -8.28 24.48
N LEU A 29 -34.30 -9.39 23.83
CA LEU A 29 -34.87 -10.55 24.50
C LEU A 29 -33.89 -11.15 25.53
N TRP A 30 -32.61 -11.25 25.16
CA TRP A 30 -31.55 -11.75 26.04
C TRP A 30 -31.38 -10.85 27.26
N CYS A 31 -31.40 -9.52 27.07
CA CYS A 31 -31.31 -8.58 28.19
C CYS A 31 -32.50 -8.74 29.16
N GLN A 32 -33.73 -8.86 28.65
CA GLN A 32 -34.91 -9.06 29.49
C GLN A 32 -34.87 -10.41 30.22
N HIS A 33 -34.52 -11.48 29.51
CA HIS A 33 -34.40 -12.82 30.09
C HIS A 33 -33.35 -12.87 31.21
N ARG A 34 -32.19 -12.24 31.01
CA ARG A 34 -31.13 -12.16 32.02
C ARG A 34 -31.53 -11.34 33.25
N MET A 35 -32.33 -10.28 33.05
CA MET A 35 -32.84 -9.47 34.16
C MET A 35 -33.90 -10.20 34.98
N ALA A 36 -34.78 -10.95 34.33
CA ALA A 36 -35.87 -11.69 34.98
C ALA A 36 -35.39 -13.01 35.61
N HIS A 37 -34.43 -13.70 34.99
CA HIS A 37 -33.97 -15.03 35.39
C HIS A 37 -32.44 -15.17 35.35
N PRO A 38 -31.71 -14.45 36.23
CA PRO A 38 -30.24 -14.45 36.22
C PRO A 38 -29.63 -15.84 36.40
N ASP A 39 -30.29 -16.72 37.17
CA ASP A 39 -29.82 -18.08 37.46
C ASP A 39 -29.94 -19.03 36.25
N GLN A 40 -30.75 -18.68 35.25
CA GLN A 40 -30.97 -19.49 34.04
C GLN A 40 -30.15 -19.00 32.84
N ALA A 41 -29.69 -17.75 32.87
CA ALA A 41 -28.91 -17.12 31.80
C ALA A 41 -27.41 -17.47 31.91
N THR A 42 -27.03 -18.70 31.59
CA THR A 42 -25.63 -19.12 31.55
C THR A 42 -24.98 -18.83 30.18
N GLY A 43 -24.32 -17.67 30.05
CA GLY A 43 -23.54 -17.30 28.86
C GLY A 43 -23.77 -15.85 28.40
N TYR A 44 -23.47 -15.59 27.13
CA TYR A 44 -23.58 -14.26 26.52
C TYR A 44 -24.64 -14.16 25.40
N SER A 45 -25.26 -15.28 25.02
CA SER A 45 -26.31 -15.38 23.97
C SER A 45 -27.12 -16.67 24.09
N PHE A 46 -28.22 -16.77 23.34
CA PHE A 46 -29.00 -18.01 23.18
C PHE A 46 -28.24 -19.05 22.35
N LYS A 47 -28.32 -20.33 22.74
CA LYS A 47 -27.66 -21.46 22.07
C LYS A 47 -28.59 -22.29 21.18
N SER A 48 -29.90 -22.10 21.31
CA SER A 48 -30.88 -22.83 20.50
C SER A 48 -32.20 -22.08 20.33
N CYS A 49 -32.96 -22.47 19.31
CA CYS A 49 -34.32 -21.97 19.09
C CYS A 49 -35.26 -22.27 20.26
N ALA A 50 -35.02 -23.39 20.95
CA ALA A 50 -35.78 -23.78 22.13
C ALA A 50 -35.53 -22.81 23.30
N GLU A 51 -34.29 -22.37 23.49
CA GLU A 51 -33.95 -21.36 24.49
C GLU A 51 -34.59 -20.00 24.18
N ILE A 52 -34.57 -19.58 22.90
CA ILE A 52 -35.23 -18.34 22.47
C ILE A 52 -36.73 -18.38 22.82
N LEU A 53 -37.43 -19.46 22.42
CA LEU A 53 -38.86 -19.58 22.72
C LEU A 53 -39.16 -19.69 24.22
N ASN A 54 -38.31 -20.37 24.99
CA ASN A 54 -38.48 -20.45 26.44
C ASN A 54 -38.31 -19.07 27.08
N ALA A 55 -37.31 -18.29 26.65
CA ALA A 55 -37.12 -16.93 27.11
C ALA A 55 -38.29 -16.02 26.73
N VAL A 56 -38.83 -16.14 25.51
CA VAL A 56 -40.03 -15.41 25.07
C VAL A 56 -41.22 -15.72 25.99
N LYS A 57 -41.47 -17.01 26.29
CA LYS A 57 -42.55 -17.42 27.19
C LYS A 57 -42.38 -16.89 28.61
N LEU A 58 -41.15 -16.90 29.12
CA LEU A 58 -40.83 -16.38 30.44
C LEU A 58 -41.07 -14.87 30.53
N VAL A 59 -40.52 -14.10 29.59
CA VAL A 59 -40.76 -12.65 29.45
C VAL A 59 -42.26 -12.34 29.32
N ALA A 60 -43.01 -13.19 28.61
CA ALA A 60 -44.44 -13.04 28.47
C ALA A 60 -45.24 -13.36 29.75
N ASN A 61 -44.85 -14.40 30.47
CA ASN A 61 -45.44 -14.75 31.78
C ASN A 61 -45.23 -13.63 32.80
N ASP A 62 -44.06 -12.99 32.74
CA ASP A 62 -43.70 -11.85 33.59
C ASP A 62 -44.37 -10.54 33.15
N LYS A 63 -45.15 -10.57 32.06
CA LYS A 63 -45.89 -9.42 31.48
C LYS A 63 -44.97 -8.22 31.21
N VAL A 64 -43.73 -8.48 30.81
CA VAL A 64 -42.76 -7.44 30.47
C VAL A 64 -43.26 -6.70 29.23
N ALA A 65 -43.37 -5.37 29.33
CA ALA A 65 -43.80 -4.53 28.22
C ALA A 65 -42.76 -4.54 27.09
N VAL A 66 -43.19 -4.80 25.86
CA VAL A 66 -42.31 -4.93 24.70
C VAL A 66 -42.28 -3.61 23.92
N PRO A 67 -41.11 -2.98 23.70
CA PRO A 67 -41.02 -1.77 22.91
C PRO A 67 -41.54 -1.97 21.48
N ALA A 68 -42.25 -0.98 20.94
CA ALA A 68 -42.77 -1.04 19.57
C ALA A 68 -41.66 -1.23 18.52
N SER A 69 -40.44 -0.72 18.77
CA SER A 69 -39.28 -0.92 17.90
C SER A 69 -38.81 -2.38 17.84
N VAL A 70 -38.95 -3.13 18.94
CA VAL A 70 -38.59 -4.55 19.00
C VAL A 70 -39.60 -5.39 18.22
N ILE A 71 -40.90 -5.12 18.39
CA ILE A 71 -41.95 -5.76 17.59
C ILE A 71 -41.76 -5.48 16.10
N ALA A 72 -41.48 -4.23 15.73
CA ALA A 72 -41.21 -3.86 14.34
C ALA A 72 -39.94 -4.54 13.78
N SER A 73 -38.90 -4.71 14.59
CA SER A 73 -37.70 -5.44 14.20
C SER A 73 -37.97 -6.93 14.00
N LEU A 74 -38.74 -7.56 14.90
CA LEU A 74 -39.12 -8.96 14.77
C LEU A 74 -40.01 -9.21 13.53
N ASP A 75 -40.99 -8.33 13.29
CA ASP A 75 -41.82 -8.34 12.07
C ASP A 75 -40.97 -8.24 10.80
N ARG A 76 -40.05 -7.26 10.76
CA ARG A 76 -39.10 -7.10 9.65
C ARG A 76 -38.22 -8.32 9.45
N ALA A 77 -37.74 -8.94 10.53
CA ALA A 77 -36.92 -10.15 10.47
C ALA A 77 -37.70 -11.32 9.84
N ILE A 78 -38.96 -11.51 10.23
CA ILE A 78 -39.86 -12.55 9.67
C ILE A 78 -40.12 -12.29 8.19
N ASP A 79 -40.50 -11.07 7.83
CA ASP A 79 -40.80 -10.70 6.43
C ASP A 79 -39.60 -10.93 5.51
N LYS A 80 -38.42 -10.53 5.94
CA LYS A 80 -37.18 -10.66 5.16
C LYS A 80 -36.72 -12.12 5.09
N ARG A 81 -36.89 -12.91 6.15
CA ARG A 81 -36.63 -14.36 6.12
C ARG A 81 -37.63 -15.13 5.24
N ARG A 82 -38.89 -14.70 5.12
CA ARG A 82 -39.86 -15.26 4.16
C ARG A 82 -39.43 -15.00 2.72
N ILE A 83 -38.90 -13.81 2.44
CA ILE A 83 -38.31 -13.49 1.13
C ILE A 83 -37.14 -14.45 0.85
N ALA A 84 -36.21 -14.63 1.80
CA ALA A 84 -35.12 -15.58 1.66
C ALA A 84 -35.60 -17.04 1.47
N LEU A 85 -36.59 -17.51 2.25
CA LEU A 85 -37.17 -18.86 2.12
C LEU A 85 -37.84 -19.10 0.76
N LYS A 86 -38.46 -18.07 0.19
CA LYS A 86 -39.00 -18.16 -1.17
C LYS A 86 -37.89 -18.39 -2.19
N ILE A 87 -36.74 -17.72 -2.00
CA ILE A 87 -35.56 -17.88 -2.84
C ILE A 87 -34.98 -19.30 -2.70
N TYR A 88 -34.85 -19.82 -1.46
CA TYR A 88 -34.45 -21.22 -1.19
C TYR A 88 -35.24 -22.23 -2.04
N ARG A 89 -36.57 -22.07 -2.06
CA ARG A 89 -37.48 -22.94 -2.82
C ARG A 89 -37.35 -22.79 -4.33
N GLU A 90 -37.02 -21.58 -4.81
CA GLU A 90 -36.81 -21.31 -6.24
C GLU A 90 -35.50 -21.89 -6.77
N ILE A 91 -34.47 -22.05 -5.90
CA ILE A 91 -33.17 -22.64 -6.24
C ILE A 91 -33.05 -24.13 -5.88
N GLU A 92 -34.16 -24.77 -5.50
CA GLU A 92 -34.20 -26.18 -5.04
C GLU A 92 -33.25 -26.51 -3.86
N ALA A 93 -32.85 -25.49 -3.09
CA ALA A 93 -32.08 -25.67 -1.86
C ALA A 93 -33.06 -25.92 -0.71
N ASP A 94 -33.15 -27.17 -0.24
CA ASP A 94 -33.95 -27.53 0.92
C ASP A 94 -33.26 -27.06 2.21
N ASP A 95 -33.72 -25.94 2.78
CA ASP A 95 -33.24 -25.43 4.07
C ASP A 95 -34.32 -25.55 5.15
N VAL A 96 -34.48 -26.80 5.59
CA VAL A 96 -35.40 -27.18 6.68
C VAL A 96 -35.07 -26.41 7.97
N GLU A 97 -33.81 -26.08 8.21
CA GLU A 97 -33.39 -25.36 9.41
C GLU A 97 -33.85 -23.89 9.40
N HIS A 98 -33.71 -23.20 8.26
CA HIS A 98 -34.20 -21.84 8.08
C HIS A 98 -35.71 -21.76 8.16
N GLU A 99 -36.44 -22.73 7.58
CA GLU A 99 -37.89 -22.81 7.70
C GLU A 99 -38.34 -23.05 9.15
N VAL A 100 -37.69 -23.99 9.84
CA VAL A 100 -37.95 -24.24 11.27
C VAL A 100 -37.66 -22.99 12.09
N PHE A 101 -36.55 -22.28 11.84
CA PHE A 101 -36.22 -21.06 12.57
C PHE A 101 -37.25 -19.95 12.35
N LEU A 102 -37.66 -19.74 11.10
CA LEU A 102 -38.70 -18.77 10.73
C LEU A 102 -40.01 -19.04 11.48
N GLN A 103 -40.46 -20.29 11.51
CA GLN A 103 -41.67 -20.69 12.28
C GLN A 103 -41.53 -20.36 13.77
N LYS A 104 -40.33 -20.50 14.34
CA LYS A 104 -40.08 -20.16 15.75
C LYS A 104 -40.11 -18.65 15.99
N LEU A 105 -39.62 -17.83 15.06
CA LEU A 105 -39.76 -16.38 15.13
C LEU A 105 -41.22 -15.92 15.02
N GLU A 106 -42.01 -16.56 14.15
CA GLU A 106 -43.45 -16.30 14.03
C GLU A 106 -44.19 -16.61 15.35
N VAL A 107 -43.89 -17.75 15.98
CA VAL A 107 -44.43 -18.07 17.32
C VAL A 107 -44.00 -17.04 18.36
N ALA A 108 -42.74 -16.59 18.33
CA ALA A 108 -42.27 -15.55 19.23
C ALA A 108 -43.03 -14.22 19.02
N PHE A 109 -43.30 -13.87 17.77
CA PHE A 109 -44.04 -12.67 17.40
C PHE A 109 -45.48 -12.72 17.92
N GLU A 110 -46.17 -13.85 17.76
CA GLU A 110 -47.52 -14.05 18.30
C GLU A 110 -47.58 -13.91 19.82
N ILE A 111 -46.57 -14.42 20.54
CA ILE A 111 -46.51 -14.33 22.02
C ILE A 111 -46.25 -12.89 22.49
N LEU A 112 -45.36 -12.16 21.82
CA LEU A 112 -44.91 -10.84 22.28
C LEU A 112 -45.78 -9.68 21.80
N THR A 113 -46.47 -9.81 20.66
CA THR A 113 -47.30 -8.73 20.10
C THR A 113 -48.39 -8.22 21.06
N PRO A 114 -49.11 -9.07 21.82
CA PRO A 114 -50.08 -8.62 22.83
C PRO A 114 -49.48 -7.80 23.97
N LEU A 115 -48.16 -7.89 24.18
CA LEU A 115 -47.42 -7.18 25.23
C LEU A 115 -46.77 -5.89 24.74
N LYS A 116 -47.07 -5.48 23.49
CA LYS A 116 -46.58 -4.24 22.90
C LYS A 116 -46.95 -3.06 23.80
N ALA A 117 -45.94 -2.35 24.29
CA ALA A 117 -46.14 -1.13 25.07
C ALA A 117 -46.87 -0.10 24.20
N GLU A 118 -48.00 0.41 24.70
CA GLU A 118 -48.56 1.64 24.16
C GLU A 118 -47.54 2.76 24.41
N MET A 119 -47.00 3.33 23.33
CA MET A 119 -46.14 4.49 23.49
C MET A 119 -46.96 5.60 24.16
N PRO A 120 -46.47 6.23 25.26
CA PRO A 120 -46.93 7.57 25.55
C PRO A 120 -46.54 8.42 24.35
N ALA A 121 -47.52 9.07 23.71
CA ALA A 121 -47.29 9.96 22.60
C ALA A 121 -46.36 11.09 23.05
N PHE A 122 -45.06 10.97 22.75
CA PHE A 122 -44.14 12.10 22.78
C PHE A 122 -44.40 12.93 21.51
N ASP A 123 -45.45 13.75 21.57
CA ASP A 123 -45.67 14.85 20.63
C ASP A 123 -44.70 15.99 20.99
N ASP A 124 -43.44 15.85 20.61
CA ASP A 124 -42.54 17.00 20.48
C ASP A 124 -41.89 16.98 19.10
N ALA A 125 -42.40 17.86 18.23
CA ALA A 125 -41.95 18.02 16.85
C ALA A 125 -40.51 18.56 16.75
N SER A 126 -39.88 18.98 17.85
CA SER A 126 -38.52 19.53 17.85
C SER A 126 -37.41 18.46 17.74
N VAL A 127 -37.68 17.18 18.01
CA VAL A 127 -36.67 16.11 18.03
C VAL A 127 -36.51 15.38 16.68
N ARG A 128 -37.45 15.55 15.73
CA ARG A 128 -37.37 14.86 14.42
C ARG A 128 -36.30 15.39 13.46
N ASN A 129 -35.74 16.57 13.70
CA ASN A 129 -34.76 17.19 12.77
C ASN A 129 -33.29 16.94 13.13
N THR A 130 -32.99 16.07 14.11
CA THR A 130 -31.60 15.79 14.54
C THR A 130 -31.19 14.31 14.43
N ALA A 131 -31.88 13.52 13.62
CA ALA A 131 -31.69 12.07 13.49
C ALA A 131 -30.53 11.62 12.57
N HIS A 132 -29.45 12.40 12.45
CA HIS A 132 -28.18 11.95 11.85
C HIS A 132 -26.94 12.28 12.69
N SER A 133 -27.10 12.55 14.00
CA SER A 133 -25.96 12.66 14.93
C SER A 133 -26.02 11.55 15.97
N LYS A 134 -24.90 10.85 16.16
CA LYS A 134 -24.71 9.73 17.12
C LYS A 134 -25.25 10.11 18.51
N LEU A 135 -26.40 9.53 18.89
CA LEU A 135 -26.95 9.69 20.24
C LEU A 135 -26.07 8.97 21.25
N ASN A 136 -25.53 9.72 22.21
CA ASN A 136 -24.78 9.18 23.35
C ASN A 136 -25.74 8.41 24.28
N ARG A 137 -25.56 7.09 24.38
CA ARG A 137 -26.39 6.14 25.14
C ARG A 137 -26.44 6.41 26.66
N TYR A 138 -25.60 7.30 27.19
CA TYR A 138 -25.50 7.61 28.62
C TYR A 138 -26.11 8.95 29.06
N ALA A 139 -26.81 9.66 28.16
CA ALA A 139 -27.39 10.97 28.47
C ALA A 139 -28.43 10.97 29.61
N SER A 140 -28.98 9.81 29.98
CA SER A 140 -29.93 9.67 31.08
C SER A 140 -29.30 9.62 32.49
N LEU A 141 -27.97 9.69 32.60
CA LEU A 141 -27.26 9.68 33.89
C LEU A 141 -26.85 11.07 34.39
N SER A 142 -27.19 12.15 33.68
CA SER A 142 -26.76 13.53 34.03
C SER A 142 -27.75 14.32 34.90
N ASN A 143 -28.72 13.67 35.56
CA ASN A 143 -29.57 14.35 36.53
C ASN A 143 -28.92 14.32 37.91
N THR A 144 -28.06 15.30 38.19
CA THR A 144 -27.69 15.66 39.56
C THR A 144 -28.83 16.48 40.17
N GLU A 145 -29.42 15.96 41.24
CA GLU A 145 -30.32 16.71 42.12
C GLU A 145 -29.58 17.93 42.70
N THR A 146 -30.07 19.12 42.38
CA THR A 146 -29.72 20.37 43.06
C THR A 146 -30.57 20.52 44.30
N ASP A 147 -29.94 20.47 45.48
CA ASP A 147 -30.47 21.02 46.73
C ASP A 147 -29.74 22.35 47.04
N PRO A 148 -30.40 23.30 47.74
CA PRO A 148 -30.02 24.72 47.72
C PRO A 148 -28.87 25.06 48.69
N GLU A 149 -28.05 26.03 48.27
CA GLU A 149 -27.05 26.73 49.10
C GLU A 149 -27.64 27.33 50.39
N PRO A 150 -26.77 27.55 51.38
CA PRO A 150 -26.53 28.95 51.74
C PRO A 150 -25.05 29.32 51.94
N ASP A 151 -24.65 30.37 51.23
CA ASP A 151 -23.98 31.59 51.70
C ASP A 151 -22.66 31.56 52.53
N VAL A 152 -21.61 32.09 51.84
CA VAL A 152 -20.61 33.10 52.33
C VAL A 152 -19.35 32.49 53.05
N PRO A 153 -18.13 33.12 53.01
CA PRO A 153 -17.19 33.22 51.89
C PRO A 153 -15.70 32.94 52.32
N VAL A 154 -14.75 33.16 51.39
CA VAL A 154 -13.32 33.56 51.62
C VAL A 154 -12.22 32.46 51.64
N SER A 155 -11.23 32.70 50.76
CA SER A 155 -9.77 32.51 50.91
C SER A 155 -9.12 31.17 50.52
N ASN A 156 -8.42 31.21 49.36
CA ASN A 156 -6.97 31.05 49.16
C ASN A 156 -6.21 29.80 49.70
N ILE A 157 -5.24 29.37 48.89
CA ILE A 157 -3.97 28.65 49.17
C ILE A 157 -3.94 27.12 48.98
N CYS A 158 -3.22 26.74 47.91
CA CYS A 158 -2.03 25.85 47.85
C CYS A 158 -2.08 24.36 48.26
N GLU A 159 -1.55 23.55 47.35
CA GLU A 159 -0.76 22.31 47.53
C GLU A 159 -1.23 21.21 48.51
N LYS A 160 -1.49 20.00 47.98
CA LYS A 160 -0.55 18.86 48.15
C LYS A 160 -0.98 17.58 47.41
N LYS A 161 0.06 16.91 46.89
CA LYS A 161 0.15 15.48 46.54
C LYS A 161 -0.59 14.56 47.51
N VAL A 162 -1.33 13.59 46.96
CA VAL A 162 -1.51 12.27 47.55
C VAL A 162 -1.34 11.18 46.48
N SER A 163 -0.68 10.11 46.91
CA SER A 163 -0.08 9.01 46.17
C SER A 163 -1.03 8.14 45.35
N ALA A 164 -0.39 7.50 44.36
CA ALA A 164 -0.84 6.34 43.63
C ALA A 164 -1.38 5.23 44.55
N THR A 165 -2.55 4.73 44.18
CA THR A 165 -3.04 3.39 44.56
C THR A 165 -3.36 2.68 43.25
N LEU A 166 -2.86 1.44 43.11
CA LEU A 166 -3.09 0.57 41.96
C LEU A 166 -4.59 0.45 41.66
N GLU A 167 -5.02 0.83 40.47
CA GLU A 167 -6.22 0.28 39.85
C GLU A 167 -5.79 -0.82 38.88
N GLU A 168 -6.35 -2.01 39.06
CA GLU A 168 -6.25 -3.12 38.12
C GLU A 168 -6.73 -2.67 36.73
N PRO A 169 -6.09 -3.12 35.63
CA PRO A 169 -6.53 -2.77 34.31
C PRO A 169 -7.92 -3.34 34.06
N ALA A 170 -8.90 -2.46 33.83
CA ALA A 170 -10.21 -2.83 33.33
C ALA A 170 -10.05 -3.74 32.09
N PRO A 171 -10.85 -4.81 31.96
CA PRO A 171 -10.73 -5.72 30.84
C PRO A 171 -10.93 -4.94 29.54
N VAL A 172 -9.97 -5.13 28.62
CA VAL A 172 -9.96 -4.59 27.27
C VAL A 172 -11.31 -4.87 26.61
N VAL A 173 -12.10 -3.82 26.39
CA VAL A 173 -13.34 -3.90 25.61
C VAL A 173 -12.92 -4.11 24.16
N THR A 174 -12.76 -5.38 23.78
CA THR A 174 -12.64 -5.79 22.38
C THR A 174 -13.92 -5.37 21.67
N ALA A 175 -13.81 -4.80 20.46
CA ALA A 175 -14.95 -4.49 19.62
C ALA A 175 -15.93 -5.68 19.62
N MET A 176 -17.20 -5.41 19.96
CA MET A 176 -18.24 -6.43 20.04
C MET A 176 -18.40 -7.08 18.65
N LYS A 177 -17.75 -8.23 18.43
CA LYS A 177 -18.15 -9.17 17.38
C LYS A 177 -19.67 -9.37 17.55
N SER A 178 -20.44 -9.28 16.46
CA SER A 178 -21.88 -9.55 16.49
C SER A 178 -22.10 -10.85 17.26
N ARG A 179 -22.94 -10.79 18.29
CA ARG A 179 -23.19 -11.90 19.23
C ARG A 179 -24.06 -13.01 18.63
N CYS A 180 -24.42 -12.89 17.34
CA CYS A 180 -25.29 -13.81 16.62
C CYS A 180 -24.54 -14.81 15.72
N GLN A 181 -23.26 -15.08 15.98
CA GLN A 181 -22.53 -16.19 15.34
C GLN A 181 -23.19 -17.59 15.49
N PHE A 182 -24.25 -17.71 16.32
CA PHE A 182 -24.97 -18.96 16.58
C PHE A 182 -26.36 -19.03 15.93
N LEU A 183 -26.85 -17.94 15.33
CA LEU A 183 -28.00 -18.03 14.45
C LEU A 183 -27.47 -18.56 13.14
N VAL A 184 -27.77 -19.84 12.84
CA VAL A 184 -27.45 -20.56 11.61
C VAL A 184 -27.10 -19.57 10.49
N ASP A 185 -25.81 -19.50 10.13
CA ASP A 185 -25.43 -18.95 8.84
C ASP A 185 -26.10 -19.88 7.83
N ASP A 186 -27.34 -19.52 7.49
CA ASP A 186 -28.15 -20.25 6.56
C ASP A 186 -27.38 -20.24 5.25
N PHE A 187 -27.38 -21.37 4.55
CA PHE A 187 -26.51 -21.61 3.40
C PHE A 187 -26.53 -20.43 2.39
N ILE A 188 -27.65 -19.74 2.27
CA ILE A 188 -27.81 -18.50 1.49
C ILE A 188 -27.04 -17.30 2.05
N GLY A 189 -27.02 -17.08 3.37
CA GLY A 189 -26.23 -16.01 3.95
C GLY A 189 -24.75 -16.15 3.58
N LYS A 190 -24.24 -17.37 3.68
CA LYS A 190 -22.86 -17.68 3.26
C LYS A 190 -22.66 -17.51 1.75
N ILE A 191 -23.59 -17.99 0.94
CA ILE A 191 -23.56 -17.79 -0.52
C ILE A 191 -23.60 -16.31 -0.88
N ALA A 192 -24.43 -15.51 -0.22
CA ALA A 192 -24.58 -14.09 -0.49
C ALA A 192 -23.26 -13.36 -0.18
N ASP A 193 -22.63 -13.66 0.96
CA ASP A 193 -21.31 -13.12 1.32
C ASP A 193 -20.24 -13.52 0.28
N ASP A 194 -20.23 -14.79 -0.14
CA ASP A 194 -19.30 -15.29 -1.15
C ASP A 194 -19.54 -14.65 -2.53
N MET A 195 -20.81 -14.44 -2.93
CA MET A 195 -21.20 -13.75 -4.17
C MET A 195 -20.78 -12.28 -4.14
N ASP A 196 -21.01 -11.60 -3.02
CA ASP A 196 -20.61 -10.21 -2.84
C ASP A 196 -19.09 -10.07 -2.90
N TYR A 197 -18.33 -11.01 -2.33
CA TYR A 197 -16.88 -11.06 -2.49
C TYR A 197 -16.45 -11.22 -3.97
N VAL A 198 -17.04 -12.16 -4.71
CA VAL A 198 -16.74 -12.34 -6.15
C VAL A 198 -17.06 -11.09 -6.95
N LYS A 199 -18.16 -10.41 -6.62
CA LYS A 199 -18.55 -9.14 -7.25
C LYS A 199 -17.58 -8.01 -6.94
N ILE A 200 -17.10 -7.90 -5.70
CA ILE A 200 -16.06 -6.94 -5.29
C ILE A 200 -14.77 -7.22 -6.07
N TYR A 201 -14.35 -8.49 -6.13
CA TYR A 201 -13.19 -8.91 -6.90
C TYR A 201 -13.28 -8.49 -8.38
N ILE A 202 -14.40 -8.78 -9.06
CA ILE A 202 -14.59 -8.41 -10.47
C ILE A 202 -14.54 -6.90 -10.66
N GLY A 203 -15.11 -6.13 -9.72
CA GLY A 203 -14.99 -4.68 -9.70
C GLY A 203 -13.54 -4.19 -9.63
N MET A 204 -12.69 -4.87 -8.87
CA MET A 204 -11.26 -4.57 -8.78
C MET A 204 -10.52 -5.01 -10.04
N ARG A 205 -10.85 -6.18 -10.59
CA ARG A 205 -10.29 -6.67 -11.85
C ARG A 205 -10.52 -5.70 -12.99
N TRP A 206 -11.73 -5.17 -13.15
CA TRP A 206 -12.03 -4.14 -14.16
C TRP A 206 -11.18 -2.89 -13.97
N LYS A 207 -10.96 -2.47 -12.72
CA LYS A 207 -10.08 -1.32 -12.43
C LYS A 207 -8.64 -1.58 -12.86
N ILE A 208 -8.15 -2.81 -12.65
CA ILE A 208 -6.83 -3.24 -13.12
C ILE A 208 -6.77 -3.28 -14.66
N GLU A 209 -7.80 -3.78 -15.34
CA GLU A 209 -7.90 -3.76 -16.81
C GLU A 209 -7.85 -2.32 -17.36
N GLU A 210 -8.50 -1.36 -16.70
CA GLU A 210 -8.40 0.08 -17.05
C GLU A 210 -6.93 0.56 -16.98
N TYR A 211 -6.20 0.20 -15.93
CA TYR A 211 -4.80 0.59 -15.77
C TYR A 211 -3.88 -0.06 -16.80
N TRP A 212 -4.12 -1.31 -17.18
CA TRP A 212 -3.38 -1.96 -18.25
C TRP A 212 -3.70 -1.37 -19.63
N THR A 213 -4.94 -0.94 -19.84
CA THR A 213 -5.34 -0.17 -21.02
C THR A 213 -4.61 1.19 -21.04
N GLU A 214 -4.56 1.92 -19.93
CA GLU A 214 -3.78 3.16 -19.81
C GLU A 214 -2.28 2.93 -20.05
N ALA A 215 -1.73 1.80 -19.59
CA ALA A 215 -0.33 1.45 -19.81
C ALA A 215 -0.03 1.13 -21.28
N ALA A 216 -0.92 0.41 -21.96
CA ALA A 216 -0.83 0.17 -23.41
C ALA A 216 -0.90 1.47 -24.22
N GLU A 217 -1.70 2.44 -23.75
CA GLU A 217 -1.80 3.78 -24.34
C GLU A 217 -0.62 4.71 -23.94
N GLY A 218 0.31 4.25 -23.10
CA GLY A 218 1.45 5.04 -22.61
C GLY A 218 1.09 6.14 -21.60
N LYS A 219 -0.11 6.11 -21.02
CA LYS A 219 -0.59 7.07 -20.00
C LYS A 219 -0.15 6.70 -18.59
N LEU A 220 0.01 5.40 -18.34
CA LEU A 220 0.49 4.86 -17.07
C LEU A 220 1.82 4.11 -17.31
N PRO A 221 2.88 4.34 -16.51
CA PRO A 221 4.10 3.55 -16.65
C PRO A 221 3.83 2.05 -16.44
N LEU A 222 4.40 1.20 -17.29
CA LEU A 222 4.27 -0.26 -17.17
C LEU A 222 4.59 -0.81 -15.76
N PRO A 223 5.70 -0.40 -15.08
CA PRO A 223 5.98 -0.87 -13.73
C PRO A 223 4.91 -0.46 -12.71
N VAL A 224 4.21 0.66 -12.90
CA VAL A 224 3.13 1.10 -12.01
C VAL A 224 1.90 0.20 -12.19
N ALA A 225 1.53 -0.13 -13.43
CA ALA A 225 0.42 -1.05 -13.69
C ALA A 225 0.67 -2.44 -13.09
N ALA A 226 1.90 -2.97 -13.25
CA ALA A 226 2.30 -4.23 -12.64
C ALA A 226 2.29 -4.17 -11.11
N TRP A 227 2.84 -3.11 -10.53
CA TRP A 227 2.85 -2.89 -9.09
C TRP A 227 1.43 -2.84 -8.51
N LEU A 228 0.49 -2.16 -9.18
CA LEU A 228 -0.92 -2.12 -8.75
C LEU A 228 -1.62 -3.47 -8.86
N THR A 229 -1.24 -4.28 -9.86
CA THR A 229 -1.77 -5.66 -10.01
C THR A 229 -1.23 -6.57 -8.90
N SER A 230 0.03 -6.39 -8.50
CA SER A 230 0.62 -7.09 -7.36
C SER A 230 -0.01 -6.67 -6.02
N GLU A 231 -0.28 -5.37 -5.84
CA GLU A 231 -1.01 -4.87 -4.66
C GLU A 231 -2.44 -5.45 -4.61
N ALA A 232 -3.14 -5.52 -5.75
CA ALA A 232 -4.45 -6.15 -5.85
C ALA A 232 -4.41 -7.65 -5.50
N MET A 233 -3.41 -8.39 -6.02
CA MET A 233 -3.23 -9.80 -5.68
C MET A 233 -2.98 -9.99 -4.18
N ARG A 234 -2.13 -9.14 -3.58
CA ARG A 234 -1.86 -9.23 -2.15
C ARG A 234 -3.07 -8.86 -1.30
N LYS A 235 -3.87 -7.89 -1.75
CA LYS A 235 -5.14 -7.54 -1.11
C LYS A 235 -6.08 -8.75 -1.09
N ILE A 236 -6.23 -9.45 -2.22
CA ILE A 236 -7.04 -10.69 -2.34
C ILE A 236 -6.54 -11.75 -1.35
N GLU A 237 -5.23 -12.04 -1.34
CA GLU A 237 -4.65 -13.04 -0.44
C GLU A 237 -4.98 -12.80 1.03
N ILE A 238 -5.08 -11.53 1.43
CA ILE A 238 -5.36 -11.11 2.81
C ILE A 238 -6.87 -11.08 3.11
N THR A 239 -7.70 -10.64 2.15
CA THR A 239 -9.14 -10.43 2.38
C THR A 239 -10.00 -11.62 2.00
N ILE A 240 -9.44 -12.62 1.31
CA ILE A 240 -10.21 -13.80 0.89
C ILE A 240 -10.82 -14.53 2.10
N PRO A 241 -12.13 -14.79 2.11
CA PRO A 241 -12.76 -15.55 3.18
C PRO A 241 -12.18 -16.96 3.26
N LYS A 242 -11.77 -17.38 4.46
CA LYS A 242 -11.12 -18.69 4.69
C LYS A 242 -12.00 -19.89 4.32
N ASP A 243 -13.31 -19.68 4.35
CA ASP A 243 -14.38 -20.64 4.12
C ASP A 243 -15.12 -20.38 2.80
N LEU A 244 -14.55 -19.54 1.92
CA LEU A 244 -15.11 -19.25 0.59
C LEU A 244 -15.24 -20.54 -0.23
N LYS A 245 -16.47 -20.93 -0.56
CA LYS A 245 -16.74 -22.06 -1.47
C LYS A 245 -16.73 -21.59 -2.92
N LEU A 246 -15.58 -21.09 -3.36
CA LEU A 246 -15.45 -20.34 -4.61
C LEU A 246 -16.10 -21.04 -5.80
N ILE A 247 -15.88 -22.35 -5.97
CA ILE A 247 -16.39 -23.09 -7.14
C ILE A 247 -17.91 -23.25 -7.10
N ASP A 248 -18.47 -23.57 -5.94
CA ASP A 248 -19.93 -23.67 -5.78
C ASP A 248 -20.59 -22.31 -6.01
N THR A 249 -19.98 -21.24 -5.47
CA THR A 249 -20.40 -19.87 -5.68
C THR A 249 -20.33 -19.46 -7.15
N LEU A 250 -19.24 -19.76 -7.86
CA LEU A 250 -19.09 -19.44 -9.29
C LEU A 250 -20.13 -20.16 -10.15
N LYS A 251 -20.38 -21.46 -9.90
CA LYS A 251 -21.42 -22.22 -10.61
C LYS A 251 -22.78 -21.57 -10.43
N LEU A 252 -23.14 -21.27 -9.19
CA LEU A 252 -24.41 -20.61 -8.87
C LEU A 252 -24.53 -19.24 -9.53
N VAL A 253 -23.47 -18.42 -9.50
CA VAL A 253 -23.43 -17.10 -10.16
C VAL A 253 -23.66 -17.22 -11.66
N VAL A 254 -23.04 -18.20 -12.33
CA VAL A 254 -23.17 -18.41 -13.77
C VAL A 254 -24.58 -18.89 -14.13
N GLU A 255 -25.12 -19.86 -13.37
CA GLU A 255 -26.48 -20.38 -13.57
C GLU A 255 -27.54 -19.31 -13.35
N MET A 256 -27.39 -18.52 -12.29
CA MET A 256 -28.32 -17.44 -11.95
C MET A 256 -28.09 -16.17 -12.78
N GLY A 257 -26.93 -16.02 -13.43
CA GLY A 257 -26.49 -14.81 -14.11
C GLY A 257 -27.54 -14.12 -14.99
N PRO A 258 -28.23 -14.83 -15.91
CA PRO A 258 -29.31 -14.23 -16.71
C PRO A 258 -30.49 -13.70 -15.89
N VAL A 259 -30.78 -14.32 -14.74
CA VAL A 259 -31.76 -13.81 -13.77
C VAL A 259 -31.19 -12.56 -13.10
N LEU A 260 -29.95 -12.59 -12.61
CA LEU A 260 -29.29 -11.44 -11.97
C LEU A 260 -29.26 -10.20 -12.90
N GLN A 261 -28.94 -10.39 -14.19
CA GLN A 261 -28.88 -9.31 -15.18
C GLN A 261 -30.23 -8.66 -15.44
N ARG A 262 -31.29 -9.47 -15.55
CA ARG A 262 -32.65 -8.94 -15.73
C ARG A 262 -33.05 -8.09 -14.53
N VAL A 263 -32.64 -8.46 -13.32
CA VAL A 263 -32.90 -7.68 -12.10
C VAL A 263 -32.13 -6.35 -12.12
N ASP A 264 -30.82 -6.39 -12.40
CA ASP A 264 -29.97 -5.19 -12.42
C ASP A 264 -30.42 -4.16 -13.49
N SER A 265 -30.86 -4.65 -14.66
CA SER A 265 -31.36 -3.79 -15.75
C SER A 265 -32.64 -3.05 -15.37
N ILE A 266 -33.50 -3.64 -14.53
CA ILE A 266 -34.76 -2.99 -14.14
C ILE A 266 -34.52 -2.03 -12.96
N LEU A 267 -33.52 -2.29 -12.10
CA LEU A 267 -33.14 -1.40 -10.99
C LEU A 267 -32.31 -0.18 -11.42
N GLY A 268 -31.84 -0.14 -12.67
CA GLY A 268 -30.98 0.95 -13.16
C GLY A 268 -29.61 0.99 -12.49
N THR A 269 -29.18 -0.11 -11.87
CA THR A 269 -27.91 -0.22 -11.13
C THR A 269 -26.74 -0.63 -12.04
N GLN A 270 -27.02 -1.16 -13.23
CA GLN A 270 -25.98 -1.57 -14.17
C GLN A 270 -25.56 -0.40 -15.07
N LYS A 271 -24.31 0.05 -14.94
CA LYS A 271 -23.68 1.06 -15.80
C LYS A 271 -22.69 0.48 -16.82
N THR A 272 -22.40 -0.82 -16.76
CA THR A 272 -21.38 -1.47 -17.59
C THR A 272 -22.03 -2.27 -18.72
N ASP A 273 -21.40 -2.25 -19.90
CA ASP A 273 -21.88 -2.98 -21.08
C ASP A 273 -21.78 -4.51 -20.92
N THR A 274 -20.90 -4.98 -20.03
CA THR A 274 -20.72 -6.41 -19.71
C THR A 274 -21.23 -6.71 -18.30
N PRO A 275 -22.11 -7.72 -18.13
CA PRO A 275 -22.52 -8.19 -16.80
C PRO A 275 -21.40 -8.93 -16.07
N TRP A 276 -21.20 -8.61 -14.79
CA TRP A 276 -20.16 -9.21 -13.94
C TRP A 276 -20.22 -10.74 -13.86
N TRP A 277 -21.41 -11.35 -13.93
CA TRP A 277 -21.52 -12.82 -13.89
C TRP A 277 -20.93 -13.51 -15.13
N LYS A 278 -20.82 -12.81 -16.27
CA LYS A 278 -20.11 -13.36 -17.44
C LYS A 278 -18.62 -13.44 -17.19
N ASP A 279 -18.10 -12.46 -16.47
CA ASP A 279 -16.70 -12.41 -16.05
C ASP A 279 -16.40 -13.46 -14.98
N ALA A 280 -17.38 -13.80 -14.13
CA ALA A 280 -17.29 -14.93 -13.21
C ALA A 280 -17.23 -16.29 -13.94
N ALA A 281 -17.86 -16.42 -15.12
CA ALA A 281 -17.80 -17.66 -15.90
C ALA A 281 -16.36 -18.00 -16.32
N SER A 282 -15.55 -16.99 -16.67
CA SER A 282 -14.13 -17.18 -17.01
C SER A 282 -13.33 -17.80 -15.86
N LEU A 283 -13.62 -17.43 -14.60
CA LEU A 283 -12.98 -18.02 -13.43
C LEU A 283 -13.27 -19.52 -13.31
N LEU A 284 -14.51 -19.94 -13.62
CA LEU A 284 -14.87 -21.36 -13.61
C LEU A 284 -14.12 -22.14 -14.70
N GLU A 285 -13.96 -21.55 -15.89
CA GLU A 285 -13.16 -22.16 -16.97
C GLU A 285 -11.68 -22.29 -16.58
N TYR A 286 -11.12 -21.29 -15.91
CA TYR A 286 -9.72 -21.34 -15.47
C TYR A 286 -9.51 -22.39 -14.39
N GLU A 287 -10.45 -22.57 -13.46
CA GLU A 287 -10.35 -23.64 -12.47
C GLU A 287 -10.35 -25.02 -13.13
N GLN A 288 -11.27 -25.26 -14.07
CA GLN A 288 -11.32 -26.51 -14.80
C GLN A 288 -10.01 -26.75 -15.55
N ALA A 289 -9.47 -25.73 -16.21
CA ALA A 289 -8.19 -25.81 -16.90
C ALA A 289 -7.04 -26.14 -15.93
N LEU A 290 -6.97 -25.45 -14.78
CA LEU A 290 -5.93 -25.65 -13.77
C LEU A 290 -5.98 -27.06 -13.16
N ASN A 291 -7.17 -27.59 -12.87
CA ASN A 291 -7.32 -28.94 -12.31
C ASN A 291 -7.03 -30.06 -13.34
N THR A 292 -7.02 -29.74 -14.63
CA THR A 292 -6.58 -30.68 -15.69
C THR A 292 -5.08 -30.68 -15.94
N LEU A 293 -4.29 -29.90 -15.18
CA LEU A 293 -2.83 -29.80 -15.33
C LEU A 293 -2.06 -31.03 -14.84
N ASP A 294 -2.70 -31.97 -14.13
CA ASP A 294 -2.08 -33.20 -13.54
C ASP A 294 -1.29 -34.08 -14.54
N HIS A 295 -1.45 -33.89 -15.86
CA HIS A 295 -0.80 -34.72 -16.88
C HIS A 295 0.58 -34.23 -17.38
N TRP A 296 1.23 -33.27 -16.72
CA TRP A 296 2.40 -32.57 -17.31
C TRP A 296 3.77 -33.00 -16.79
N ALA A 297 3.82 -33.80 -15.72
CA ALA A 297 5.07 -34.42 -15.24
C ALA A 297 5.73 -35.29 -16.33
N GLU A 298 4.94 -35.86 -17.25
CA GLU A 298 5.43 -36.72 -18.35
C GLU A 298 6.03 -35.94 -19.52
N ALA A 299 5.70 -34.64 -19.70
CA ALA A 299 6.18 -33.82 -20.81
C ALA A 299 7.45 -33.01 -20.48
N ALA A 300 7.83 -32.90 -19.21
CA ALA A 300 9.04 -32.18 -18.78
C ALA A 300 10.34 -32.89 -19.22
N ASP A 301 10.29 -34.21 -19.45
CA ASP A 301 11.45 -35.01 -19.89
C ASP A 301 11.84 -34.78 -21.37
N GLU A 302 10.95 -34.23 -22.20
CA GLU A 302 11.25 -33.87 -23.60
C GLU A 302 11.93 -32.49 -23.76
N ALA A 303 12.14 -31.74 -22.67
CA ALA A 303 12.52 -30.31 -22.68
C ALA A 303 14.00 -29.98 -23.02
N LYS A 304 14.70 -30.84 -23.77
CA LYS A 304 16.05 -30.57 -24.31
C LYS A 304 16.06 -29.85 -25.66
N THR A 305 14.90 -29.61 -26.28
CA THR A 305 14.82 -28.94 -27.59
C THR A 305 14.87 -27.40 -27.48
N PRO A 306 15.48 -26.70 -28.47
CA PRO A 306 15.55 -25.24 -28.50
C PRO A 306 14.15 -24.60 -28.54
N THR A 307 14.03 -23.44 -27.92
CA THR A 307 12.81 -22.62 -27.87
C THR A 307 12.19 -22.40 -29.26
N PRO A 308 10.87 -22.58 -29.42
CA PRO A 308 10.17 -22.15 -30.63
C PRO A 308 10.25 -20.62 -30.78
N LYS A 309 10.16 -20.14 -32.02
CA LYS A 309 9.99 -18.70 -32.32
C LYS A 309 8.71 -18.17 -31.64
N PRO A 310 8.67 -16.86 -31.28
CA PRO A 310 7.50 -16.25 -30.68
C PRO A 310 6.25 -16.52 -31.53
N SER A 311 5.25 -17.16 -30.92
CA SER A 311 3.96 -17.42 -31.57
C SER A 311 3.11 -16.15 -31.61
N ILE A 312 2.42 -15.97 -32.74
CA ILE A 312 1.46 -14.88 -33.01
C ILE A 312 0.15 -15.09 -32.17
N PRO A 313 -0.77 -14.11 -32.14
CA PRO A 313 -1.35 -13.51 -30.94
C PRO A 313 -2.51 -14.31 -30.32
N TRP A 314 -2.79 -14.06 -29.04
CA TRP A 314 -3.86 -14.75 -28.32
C TRP A 314 -5.24 -14.45 -28.94
N ASP A 315 -5.83 -15.43 -29.62
CA ASP A 315 -7.20 -15.29 -30.09
C ASP A 315 -8.18 -15.51 -28.92
N THR A 316 -9.18 -14.65 -28.83
CA THR A 316 -10.05 -14.46 -27.65
C THR A 316 -10.93 -15.65 -27.29
N GLN A 317 -11.06 -16.65 -28.17
CA GLN A 317 -11.95 -17.80 -27.99
C GLN A 317 -11.22 -19.13 -27.69
N GLU A 318 -9.87 -19.17 -27.77
CA GLU A 318 -9.02 -20.33 -27.44
C GLU A 318 -8.12 -20.11 -26.19
N MET A 319 -8.32 -19.01 -25.45
CA MET A 319 -7.41 -18.59 -24.38
C MET A 319 -7.31 -19.58 -23.20
N SER A 320 -8.40 -20.19 -22.73
CA SER A 320 -8.37 -20.98 -21.49
C SER A 320 -7.76 -22.38 -21.68
N THR A 321 -8.05 -23.08 -22.79
CA THR A 321 -7.62 -24.48 -22.98
C THR A 321 -6.18 -24.65 -23.45
N ASN A 322 -5.62 -23.66 -24.17
CA ASN A 322 -4.28 -23.79 -24.77
C ASN A 322 -3.22 -22.86 -24.16
N VAL A 323 -3.59 -21.70 -23.60
CA VAL A 323 -2.63 -20.70 -23.12
C VAL A 323 -2.17 -20.99 -21.69
N LEU A 324 -3.10 -21.32 -20.78
CA LEU A 324 -2.76 -21.62 -19.38
C LEU A 324 -1.73 -22.74 -19.26
N PRO A 325 -1.87 -23.88 -19.94
CA PRO A 325 -0.90 -24.93 -19.80
C PRO A 325 0.49 -24.52 -20.33
N LYS A 326 0.55 -23.72 -21.41
CA LYS A 326 1.80 -23.15 -21.92
C LYS A 326 2.46 -22.21 -20.90
N ILE A 327 1.71 -21.31 -20.26
CA ILE A 327 2.19 -20.43 -19.19
C ILE A 327 2.79 -21.24 -18.04
N PHE A 328 2.08 -22.28 -17.55
CA PHE A 328 2.57 -23.11 -16.45
C PHE A 328 3.83 -23.91 -16.81
N ARG A 329 3.97 -24.36 -18.07
CA ARG A 329 5.21 -24.97 -18.55
C ARG A 329 6.36 -23.97 -18.60
N ASP A 330 6.09 -22.72 -18.97
CA ASP A 330 7.10 -21.67 -18.97
C ASP A 330 7.53 -21.31 -17.54
N ILE A 331 6.59 -21.27 -16.58
CA ILE A 331 6.87 -21.12 -15.14
C ILE A 331 7.71 -22.30 -14.63
N HIS A 332 7.32 -23.55 -14.92
CA HIS A 332 8.08 -24.74 -14.53
C HIS A 332 9.53 -24.71 -15.07
N ARG A 333 9.72 -24.27 -16.33
CA ARG A 333 11.06 -24.06 -16.91
C ARG A 333 11.84 -22.99 -16.16
N ALA A 334 11.17 -21.90 -15.77
CA ALA A 334 11.77 -20.80 -15.03
C ALA A 334 12.22 -21.23 -13.62
N MET A 335 11.44 -22.09 -12.96
CA MET A 335 11.80 -22.73 -11.68
C MET A 335 13.07 -23.58 -11.83
N GLY A 336 13.11 -24.47 -12.83
CA GLY A 336 14.27 -25.36 -13.05
C GLY A 336 15.56 -24.63 -13.46
N ARG A 337 15.46 -23.49 -14.15
CA ARG A 337 16.62 -22.71 -14.61
C ARG A 337 17.10 -21.63 -13.64
N ARG A 338 16.33 -21.37 -12.57
CA ARG A 338 16.41 -20.17 -11.72
C ARG A 338 16.21 -18.90 -12.56
N ARG A 339 15.04 -18.26 -12.43
CA ARG A 339 14.71 -16.98 -13.08
C ARG A 339 15.87 -15.98 -12.97
N ALA A 340 16.28 -15.37 -14.08
CA ALA A 340 17.40 -14.42 -14.03
C ALA A 340 17.10 -13.16 -13.22
N ILE A 341 15.83 -12.76 -13.08
CA ILE A 341 15.44 -11.64 -12.22
C ILE A 341 15.78 -11.90 -10.75
N LYS A 342 15.87 -13.16 -10.32
CA LYS A 342 16.26 -13.51 -8.95
C LYS A 342 17.64 -13.00 -8.57
N ALA A 343 18.56 -12.92 -9.54
CA ALA A 343 19.88 -12.32 -9.30
C ALA A 343 19.81 -10.81 -9.00
N VAL A 344 18.73 -10.12 -9.41
CA VAL A 344 18.43 -8.73 -9.06
C VAL A 344 17.70 -8.66 -7.72
N GLU A 345 16.75 -9.57 -7.45
CA GLU A 345 16.04 -9.68 -6.16
C GLU A 345 17.05 -9.90 -4.99
N ASP A 346 18.03 -10.77 -5.19
CA ASP A 346 18.97 -11.22 -4.14
C ASP A 346 19.97 -10.13 -3.67
N ILE A 347 19.97 -8.94 -4.29
CA ILE A 347 20.83 -7.81 -3.88
C ILE A 347 20.47 -7.32 -2.47
N THR A 348 19.19 -7.35 -2.11
CA THR A 348 18.72 -6.94 -0.78
C THR A 348 19.11 -7.90 0.32
N PHE A 349 19.64 -9.10 0.00
CA PHE A 349 20.11 -10.05 1.02
C PHE A 349 21.08 -9.41 2.03
N PHE A 350 21.87 -8.42 1.60
CA PHE A 350 22.82 -7.70 2.45
C PHE A 350 22.19 -6.62 3.33
N ILE A 351 20.95 -6.21 3.07
CA ILE A 351 20.32 -5.05 3.70
C ILE A 351 19.01 -5.46 4.40
N HIS A 352 18.08 -6.08 3.66
CA HIS A 352 16.80 -6.59 4.15
C HIS A 352 16.40 -7.81 3.31
N PRO A 353 16.65 -9.06 3.76
CA PRO A 353 16.28 -10.24 2.99
C PRO A 353 14.76 -10.25 2.77
N ARG A 354 14.36 -10.27 1.49
CA ARG A 354 12.97 -10.57 1.08
C ARG A 354 12.85 -12.06 0.87
N ASN A 355 11.74 -12.63 1.34
CA ASN A 355 11.49 -14.06 1.27
C ASN A 355 10.63 -14.44 0.05
N GLU A 356 9.96 -13.45 -0.57
CA GLU A 356 9.00 -13.67 -1.65
C GLU A 356 9.54 -13.15 -3.00
N SER A 357 8.96 -13.66 -4.09
CA SER A 357 9.24 -13.25 -5.47
C SER A 357 8.66 -11.86 -5.75
N CYS A 358 9.28 -11.06 -6.62
CA CYS A 358 8.66 -9.82 -7.11
C CYS A 358 7.41 -10.05 -7.99
N GLU A 359 7.16 -11.31 -8.36
CA GLU A 359 6.02 -11.78 -9.15
C GLU A 359 5.10 -12.64 -8.27
N PRO A 360 4.00 -12.10 -7.70
CA PRO A 360 3.14 -12.86 -6.80
C PRO A 360 2.41 -14.00 -7.51
N PHE A 361 2.03 -13.82 -8.79
CA PHE A 361 1.48 -14.91 -9.60
C PHE A 361 2.46 -16.07 -9.77
N TYR A 362 3.75 -15.78 -10.02
CA TYR A 362 4.78 -16.81 -10.08
C TYR A 362 4.91 -17.55 -8.74
N ALA A 363 4.86 -16.85 -7.62
CA ALA A 363 4.95 -17.48 -6.30
C ALA A 363 3.78 -18.45 -6.06
N ALA A 364 2.54 -18.02 -6.34
CA ALA A 364 1.36 -18.86 -6.22
C ALA A 364 1.40 -20.07 -7.19
N ALA A 365 1.79 -19.86 -8.44
CA ALA A 365 1.88 -20.92 -9.44
C ALA A 365 3.00 -21.92 -9.13
N SER A 366 4.16 -21.44 -8.67
CA SER A 366 5.29 -22.28 -8.26
C SER A 366 4.91 -23.18 -7.08
N HIS A 367 4.11 -22.67 -6.13
CA HIS A 367 3.61 -23.48 -5.02
C HIS A 367 2.70 -24.63 -5.51
N LEU A 368 1.83 -24.40 -6.49
CA LEU A 368 1.03 -25.49 -7.07
C LEU A 368 1.94 -26.58 -7.65
N ILE A 369 2.95 -26.18 -8.40
CA ILE A 369 3.89 -27.06 -9.11
C ILE A 369 4.80 -27.83 -8.13
N GLU A 370 5.36 -27.16 -7.11
CA GLU A 370 6.32 -27.75 -6.16
C GLU A 370 5.69 -28.79 -5.24
N TYR A 371 4.44 -28.55 -4.82
CA TYR A 371 3.77 -29.38 -3.82
C TYR A 371 2.80 -30.40 -4.41
N ASP A 372 2.75 -30.51 -5.75
CA ASP A 372 1.86 -31.44 -6.47
C ASP A 372 0.43 -31.39 -5.92
N CYS A 373 -0.07 -30.17 -5.72
CA CYS A 373 -1.36 -29.94 -5.09
C CYS A 373 -2.47 -30.33 -6.07
N SER A 374 -3.34 -31.25 -5.66
CA SER A 374 -4.43 -31.77 -6.51
C SER A 374 -5.53 -30.75 -6.83
N LEU A 375 -5.52 -29.57 -6.21
CA LEU A 375 -6.52 -28.52 -6.40
C LEU A 375 -5.85 -27.14 -6.40
N ALA A 376 -6.25 -26.30 -7.36
CA ALA A 376 -5.84 -24.90 -7.39
C ALA A 376 -6.38 -24.14 -6.17
N SER A 377 -5.51 -23.37 -5.50
CA SER A 377 -5.95 -22.48 -4.42
C SER A 377 -6.72 -21.30 -4.98
N SER A 378 -7.67 -20.76 -4.20
CA SER A 378 -8.44 -19.58 -4.61
C SER A 378 -7.55 -18.36 -4.95
N PRO A 379 -6.47 -18.04 -4.20
CA PRO A 379 -5.53 -17.00 -4.61
C PRO A 379 -4.87 -17.26 -5.97
N LEU A 380 -4.53 -18.51 -6.28
CA LEU A 380 -3.97 -18.85 -7.59
C LEU A 380 -5.01 -18.66 -8.71
N LEU A 381 -6.27 -19.01 -8.46
CA LEU A 381 -7.34 -18.82 -9.44
C LEU A 381 -7.54 -17.34 -9.76
N PHE A 382 -7.64 -16.49 -8.73
CA PHE A 382 -7.76 -15.04 -8.91
C PHE A 382 -6.49 -14.42 -9.52
N GLY A 383 -5.30 -14.91 -9.15
CA GLY A 383 -4.03 -14.49 -9.76
C GLY A 383 -3.96 -14.86 -11.24
N THR A 384 -4.49 -16.02 -11.62
CA THR A 384 -4.58 -16.48 -13.01
C THR A 384 -5.50 -15.57 -13.83
N ASP A 385 -6.68 -15.23 -13.30
CA ASP A 385 -7.60 -14.30 -13.96
C ASP A 385 -7.02 -12.89 -14.07
N LEU A 386 -6.37 -12.37 -13.02
CA LEU A 386 -5.64 -11.11 -13.10
C LEU A 386 -4.56 -11.16 -14.20
N PHE A 387 -3.75 -12.22 -14.25
CA PHE A 387 -2.69 -12.37 -15.25
C PHE A 387 -3.23 -12.33 -16.69
N LEU A 388 -4.28 -13.11 -16.97
CA LEU A 388 -4.88 -13.15 -18.30
C LEU A 388 -5.63 -11.85 -18.64
N SER A 389 -6.36 -11.28 -17.69
CA SER A 389 -7.12 -10.05 -17.88
C SER A 389 -6.22 -8.83 -18.11
N SER A 390 -5.16 -8.69 -17.31
CA SER A 390 -4.12 -7.67 -17.50
C SER A 390 -3.50 -7.74 -18.88
N ALA A 391 -3.18 -8.94 -19.32
CA ALA A 391 -2.51 -9.12 -20.59
C ALA A 391 -3.44 -8.97 -21.79
N LYS A 392 -4.71 -9.39 -21.67
CA LYS A 392 -5.76 -9.06 -22.65
C LYS A 392 -5.96 -7.55 -22.77
N ALA A 393 -6.10 -6.84 -21.66
CA ALA A 393 -6.32 -5.39 -21.65
C ALA A 393 -5.14 -4.61 -22.25
N PHE A 394 -3.91 -5.08 -22.03
CA PHE A 394 -2.71 -4.46 -22.60
C PHE A 394 -2.54 -4.73 -24.11
N PHE A 395 -2.79 -5.96 -24.55
CA PHE A 395 -2.60 -6.34 -25.95
C PHE A 395 -3.78 -5.94 -26.85
N TRP A 396 -5.00 -5.85 -26.33
CA TRP A 396 -6.20 -5.39 -27.06
C TRP A 396 -6.88 -4.25 -26.30
N PRO A 397 -6.23 -3.07 -26.19
CA PRO A 397 -6.80 -1.95 -25.46
C PRO A 397 -8.15 -1.56 -26.09
N LYS A 398 -9.22 -1.56 -25.28
CA LYS A 398 -10.60 -1.26 -25.71
C LYS A 398 -11.12 -2.15 -26.85
N GLY A 399 -10.59 -3.37 -27.00
CA GLY A 399 -10.94 -4.27 -28.10
C GLY A 399 -10.49 -3.76 -29.47
N GLY A 400 -9.54 -2.83 -29.52
CA GLY A 400 -8.96 -2.29 -30.74
C GLY A 400 -7.89 -3.20 -31.36
N ASP A 401 -7.04 -2.61 -32.20
CA ASP A 401 -5.94 -3.32 -32.86
C ASP A 401 -4.95 -3.90 -31.84
N LEU A 402 -4.42 -5.07 -32.18
CA LEU A 402 -3.38 -5.74 -31.39
C LEU A 402 -2.17 -4.83 -31.19
N ASN A 403 -1.84 -4.55 -29.93
CA ASN A 403 -0.54 -4.02 -29.53
C ASN A 403 0.53 -5.10 -29.76
N LYS A 404 1.40 -4.89 -30.75
CA LYS A 404 2.45 -5.85 -31.15
C LYS A 404 3.73 -5.73 -30.31
N GLU A 405 3.71 -4.96 -29.24
CA GLU A 405 4.87 -4.79 -28.40
C GLU A 405 5.22 -6.09 -27.66
N ASN A 406 6.48 -6.51 -27.75
CA ASN A 406 6.99 -7.57 -26.88
C ASN A 406 7.42 -6.95 -25.54
N CYS A 407 6.63 -7.18 -24.49
CA CYS A 407 6.84 -6.55 -23.19
C CYS A 407 8.19 -6.91 -22.56
N ARG A 408 8.78 -8.09 -22.86
CA ARG A 408 10.11 -8.50 -22.35
C ARG A 408 11.23 -7.55 -22.78
N LEU A 409 11.08 -6.86 -23.92
CA LEU A 409 12.09 -5.92 -24.42
C LEU A 409 12.23 -4.67 -23.55
N ARG A 410 11.18 -4.25 -22.84
CA ARG A 410 11.23 -3.07 -21.95
C ARG A 410 12.16 -3.27 -20.74
N PRO A 411 12.00 -4.30 -19.89
CA PRO A 411 12.94 -4.54 -18.79
C PRO A 411 14.35 -4.88 -19.28
N LEU A 412 14.54 -5.47 -20.47
CA LEU A 412 15.89 -5.65 -21.04
C LEU A 412 16.58 -4.31 -21.29
N ARG A 413 15.89 -3.37 -21.93
CA ARG A 413 16.42 -2.03 -22.20
C ARG A 413 16.71 -1.29 -20.89
N LEU A 414 15.78 -1.35 -19.94
CA LEU A 414 15.97 -0.77 -18.61
C LEU A 414 17.22 -1.33 -17.92
N ALA A 415 17.39 -2.66 -17.92
CA ALA A 415 18.57 -3.30 -17.34
C ALA A 415 19.87 -2.86 -18.03
N MET A 416 19.88 -2.74 -19.36
CA MET A 416 21.05 -2.26 -20.12
C MET A 416 21.39 -0.80 -19.80
N ASP A 417 20.38 0.07 -19.70
CA ASP A 417 20.53 1.47 -19.35
C ASP A 417 21.07 1.61 -17.92
N MET A 418 20.45 0.92 -16.96
CA MET A 418 20.89 0.89 -15.55
C MET A 418 22.31 0.38 -15.40
N LYS A 419 22.67 -0.72 -16.08
CA LYS A 419 24.02 -1.27 -16.06
C LYS A 419 25.04 -0.27 -16.60
N THR A 420 24.68 0.44 -17.68
CA THR A 420 25.55 1.47 -18.28
C THR A 420 25.78 2.62 -17.32
N SER A 421 24.74 3.12 -16.66
CA SER A 421 24.86 4.20 -15.67
C SER A 421 25.61 3.76 -14.40
N ALA A 422 25.29 2.59 -13.85
CA ALA A 422 25.94 2.04 -12.66
C ALA A 422 27.45 1.77 -12.87
N LYS A 423 27.86 1.31 -14.06
CA LYS A 423 29.28 1.13 -14.40
C LYS A 423 30.10 2.41 -14.30
N LYS A 424 29.53 3.56 -14.69
CA LYS A 424 30.21 4.87 -14.58
C LYS A 424 30.54 5.21 -13.13
N VAL A 425 29.62 4.87 -12.22
CA VAL A 425 29.80 5.10 -10.77
C VAL A 425 30.76 4.09 -10.15
N ALA A 426 30.70 2.83 -10.56
CA ALA A 426 31.65 1.81 -10.10
C ALA A 426 33.11 2.19 -10.40
N GLY A 427 33.38 2.81 -11.57
CA GLY A 427 34.70 3.34 -11.92
C GLY A 427 35.23 4.38 -10.93
N ILE A 428 34.38 5.29 -10.46
CA ILE A 428 34.76 6.29 -9.45
C ILE A 428 35.25 5.60 -8.16
N PHE A 429 34.58 4.53 -7.74
CA PHE A 429 34.96 3.82 -6.50
C PHE A 429 36.26 3.04 -6.63
N GLN A 430 36.60 2.55 -7.82
CA GLN A 430 37.86 1.84 -8.06
C GLN A 430 39.09 2.76 -7.97
N GLU A 431 38.92 4.05 -8.29
CA GLU A 431 40.01 5.04 -8.24
C GLU A 431 40.26 5.60 -6.83
N LEU A 432 39.34 5.38 -5.90
CA LEU A 432 39.45 5.88 -4.53
C LEU A 432 40.27 4.93 -3.65
N PRO A 433 41.22 5.43 -2.83
CA PRO A 433 41.93 4.59 -1.87
C PRO A 433 40.91 3.99 -0.89
N ILE A 434 40.69 2.68 -1.01
CA ILE A 434 39.66 1.93 -0.28
C ILE A 434 39.99 2.00 1.22
N ARG A 435 39.18 2.74 1.99
CA ARG A 435 39.18 2.60 3.46
C ARG A 435 38.38 1.34 3.83
N PRO A 436 38.87 0.49 4.76
CA PRO A 436 38.53 -0.94 4.74
C PRO A 436 37.07 -1.31 5.05
N ASN A 437 36.32 -0.52 5.82
CA ASN A 437 35.06 -1.06 6.40
C ASN A 437 33.77 -0.56 5.75
N ALA A 438 33.60 0.75 5.52
CA ALA A 438 32.34 1.27 4.96
C ALA A 438 32.33 1.31 3.42
N THR A 439 33.48 1.58 2.79
CA THR A 439 33.60 1.64 1.31
C THR A 439 33.47 0.26 0.68
N MET A 440 33.91 -0.79 1.38
CA MET A 440 33.86 -2.17 0.90
C MET A 440 32.43 -2.68 0.74
N GLN A 441 31.55 -2.39 1.71
CA GLN A 441 30.13 -2.76 1.64
C GLN A 441 29.41 -2.13 0.43
N PHE A 442 29.69 -0.86 0.11
CA PHE A 442 29.11 -0.21 -1.07
C PHE A 442 29.61 -0.83 -2.37
N TYR A 443 30.91 -1.13 -2.45
CA TYR A 443 31.48 -1.78 -3.63
C TYR A 443 30.87 -3.16 -3.86
N GLU A 444 30.67 -3.93 -2.79
CA GLU A 444 29.98 -5.22 -2.84
C GLU A 444 28.54 -5.06 -3.34
N VAL A 445 27.73 -4.19 -2.74
CA VAL A 445 26.34 -3.95 -3.18
C VAL A 445 26.28 -3.53 -4.65
N MET A 446 27.16 -2.63 -5.10
CA MET A 446 27.23 -2.21 -6.51
C MET A 446 27.64 -3.36 -7.44
N SER A 447 28.59 -4.19 -7.01
CA SER A 447 29.03 -5.37 -7.76
C SER A 447 27.90 -6.39 -7.92
N TYR A 448 27.16 -6.67 -6.83
CA TYR A 448 25.97 -7.53 -6.89
C TYR A 448 24.90 -6.97 -7.83
N PHE A 449 24.63 -5.66 -7.75
CA PHE A 449 23.68 -5.01 -8.67
C PHE A 449 24.10 -5.14 -10.13
N LEU A 450 25.37 -4.87 -10.45
CA LEU A 450 25.89 -5.03 -11.81
C LEU A 450 25.82 -6.48 -12.31
N ASN A 451 26.15 -7.45 -11.44
CA ASN A 451 26.10 -8.87 -11.79
C ASN A 451 24.66 -9.38 -11.96
N GLY A 452 23.72 -8.91 -11.13
CA GLY A 452 22.30 -9.21 -11.26
C GLY A 452 21.73 -8.71 -12.58
N LEU A 453 22.01 -7.44 -12.93
CA LEU A 453 21.62 -6.88 -14.22
C LEU A 453 22.27 -7.62 -15.39
N ASP A 454 23.55 -8.00 -15.28
CA ASP A 454 24.24 -8.77 -16.31
C ASP A 454 23.60 -10.14 -16.53
N THR A 455 23.26 -10.83 -15.44
CA THR A 455 22.57 -12.13 -15.46
C THR A 455 21.22 -11.99 -16.17
N TYR A 456 20.44 -10.97 -15.82
CA TYR A 456 19.14 -10.70 -16.45
C TYR A 456 19.23 -10.37 -17.95
N ILE A 457 20.25 -9.62 -18.37
CA ILE A 457 20.47 -9.25 -19.78
C ILE A 457 20.85 -10.46 -20.62
N HIS A 458 21.59 -11.42 -20.06
CA HIS A 458 22.04 -12.61 -20.78
C HIS A 458 20.98 -13.71 -20.88
N GLU A 459 19.88 -13.61 -20.14
CA GLU A 459 18.76 -14.53 -20.23
C GLU A 459 18.01 -14.36 -21.57
N ARG A 460 18.09 -15.38 -22.43
CA ARG A 460 17.46 -15.38 -23.76
C ARG A 460 16.10 -16.10 -23.74
N ILE A 461 15.18 -15.62 -22.91
CA ILE A 461 13.83 -16.17 -22.77
C ILE A 461 12.79 -15.14 -23.23
N PHE A 462 11.93 -15.55 -24.17
CA PHE A 462 10.87 -14.75 -24.79
C PHE A 462 9.60 -15.58 -24.94
N ASP A 463 9.30 -16.41 -23.95
CA ASP A 463 8.10 -17.22 -23.91
C ASP A 463 6.88 -16.39 -23.45
N ASP A 464 5.72 -17.04 -23.31
CA ASP A 464 4.46 -16.30 -23.07
C ASP A 464 4.41 -15.72 -21.65
N PHE A 465 5.00 -16.42 -20.68
CA PHE A 465 5.10 -15.94 -19.30
C PHE A 465 6.02 -14.72 -19.22
N HIS A 466 7.25 -14.80 -19.72
CA HIS A 466 8.23 -13.70 -19.62
C HIS A 466 7.87 -12.50 -20.51
N SER A 467 7.09 -12.72 -21.58
CA SER A 467 6.60 -11.66 -22.46
C SER A 467 5.26 -11.08 -22.00
N ALA A 468 4.65 -11.62 -20.95
CA ALA A 468 3.42 -11.08 -20.40
C ALA A 468 3.68 -9.69 -19.78
N PRO A 469 2.76 -8.74 -19.96
CA PRO A 469 2.93 -7.36 -19.48
C PRO A 469 3.07 -7.29 -17.95
N TRP A 470 2.33 -8.10 -17.18
CA TRP A 470 2.46 -8.13 -15.72
C TRP A 470 3.84 -8.59 -15.28
N THR A 471 4.32 -9.75 -15.74
CA THR A 471 5.67 -10.25 -15.47
C THR A 471 6.76 -9.26 -15.88
N ALA A 472 6.70 -8.72 -17.11
CA ALA A 472 7.67 -7.74 -17.58
C ALA A 472 7.66 -6.46 -16.72
N GLY A 473 6.48 -5.98 -16.31
CA GLY A 473 6.35 -4.84 -15.42
C GLY A 473 6.84 -5.12 -14.00
N CYS A 474 6.62 -6.32 -13.44
CA CYS A 474 7.18 -6.75 -12.16
C CYS A 474 8.72 -6.74 -12.18
N HIS A 475 9.32 -7.23 -13.27
CA HIS A 475 10.77 -7.16 -13.46
C HIS A 475 11.28 -5.71 -13.49
N MET A 476 10.58 -4.81 -14.18
CA MET A 476 10.91 -3.38 -14.18
C MET A 476 10.77 -2.78 -12.78
N ALA A 477 9.69 -3.11 -12.06
CA ALA A 477 9.43 -2.63 -10.71
C ALA A 477 10.54 -3.05 -9.75
N GLU A 478 10.98 -4.31 -9.81
CA GLU A 478 12.09 -4.83 -9.00
C GLU A 478 13.40 -4.10 -9.31
N MET A 479 13.74 -3.92 -10.59
CA MET A 479 14.94 -3.18 -10.98
C MET A 479 14.92 -1.74 -10.47
N LEU A 480 13.77 -1.06 -10.55
CA LEU A 480 13.61 0.31 -10.07
C LEU A 480 13.73 0.40 -8.54
N TYR A 481 13.12 -0.53 -7.82
CA TYR A 481 13.25 -0.66 -6.38
C TYR A 481 14.73 -0.85 -5.97
N GLN A 482 15.43 -1.80 -6.60
CA GLN A 482 16.85 -2.05 -6.32
C GLN A 482 17.72 -0.85 -6.71
N ALA A 483 17.45 -0.21 -7.85
CA ALA A 483 18.16 0.99 -8.26
C ALA A 483 17.98 2.14 -7.26
N GLN A 484 16.78 2.32 -6.68
CA GLN A 484 16.56 3.32 -5.65
C GLN A 484 17.23 2.94 -4.31
N LEU A 485 17.24 1.66 -3.93
CA LEU A 485 17.96 1.19 -2.76
C LEU A 485 19.46 1.52 -2.86
N VAL A 486 20.07 1.18 -4.01
CA VAL A 486 21.47 1.54 -4.31
C VAL A 486 21.64 3.05 -4.43
N GLY A 487 20.66 3.76 -5.00
CA GLY A 487 20.65 5.22 -5.08
C GLY A 487 20.67 5.90 -3.72
N ASN A 488 19.89 5.40 -2.76
CA ASN A 488 19.91 5.84 -1.36
C ASN A 488 21.29 5.59 -0.73
N CYS A 489 21.92 4.45 -1.02
CA CYS A 489 23.30 4.20 -0.63
C CYS A 489 24.29 5.24 -1.21
N LEU A 490 24.16 5.58 -2.49
CA LEU A 490 24.97 6.62 -3.15
C LEU A 490 24.73 8.02 -2.55
N PHE A 491 23.49 8.31 -2.16
CA PHE A 491 23.11 9.56 -1.52
C PHE A 491 23.87 9.82 -0.21
N LEU A 492 24.12 8.74 0.54
CA LEU A 492 24.87 8.79 1.80
C LEU A 492 26.39 8.78 1.58
N HIS A 493 26.85 8.33 0.41
CA HIS A 493 28.27 8.14 0.16
C HIS A 493 29.01 9.48 0.11
N LYS A 494 29.91 9.68 1.09
CA LYS A 494 30.79 10.86 1.22
C LYS A 494 30.08 12.21 1.12
N THR A 495 28.76 12.24 1.32
CA THR A 495 27.90 13.43 1.25
C THR A 495 27.94 14.18 -0.08
N ILE A 496 28.36 13.55 -1.18
CA ILE A 496 28.62 14.25 -2.46
C ILE A 496 27.39 15.03 -2.94
N ILE A 497 26.23 14.39 -3.00
CA ILE A 497 24.99 15.02 -3.46
C ILE A 497 24.60 16.16 -2.52
N ALA A 498 24.49 15.89 -1.21
CA ALA A 498 24.11 16.90 -0.22
C ALA A 498 25.07 18.10 -0.20
N SER A 499 26.38 17.86 -0.24
CA SER A 499 27.41 18.90 -0.29
C SER A 499 27.30 19.76 -1.55
N THR A 500 27.03 19.14 -2.71
CA THR A 500 26.83 19.84 -3.98
C THR A 500 25.62 20.78 -3.88
N LEU A 501 24.48 20.28 -3.40
CA LEU A 501 23.24 21.06 -3.29
C LEU A 501 23.34 22.20 -2.26
N HIS A 502 23.92 21.95 -1.09
CA HIS A 502 24.14 22.99 -0.08
C HIS A 502 25.11 24.08 -0.57
N LEU A 503 26.17 23.70 -1.27
CA LEU A 503 27.14 24.66 -1.83
C LEU A 503 26.52 25.50 -2.94
N TYR A 504 25.74 24.87 -3.84
CA TYR A 504 24.98 25.58 -4.88
C TYR A 504 24.01 26.59 -4.26
N ASN A 505 23.18 26.16 -3.31
CA ASN A 505 22.23 27.04 -2.64
C ASN A 505 22.94 28.21 -1.93
N ALA A 506 24.06 27.95 -1.24
CA ALA A 506 24.86 29.01 -0.62
C ALA A 506 25.38 30.01 -1.67
N LEU A 507 25.92 29.56 -2.80
CA LEU A 507 26.40 30.44 -3.87
C LEU A 507 25.26 31.28 -4.48
N ARG A 508 24.10 30.66 -4.72
CA ARG A 508 22.92 31.29 -5.30
C ARG A 508 22.34 32.38 -4.39
N GLN A 509 22.18 32.08 -3.10
CA GLN A 509 21.55 32.98 -2.12
C GLN A 509 22.53 33.99 -1.51
N SER A 510 23.84 33.75 -1.64
CA SER A 510 24.84 34.69 -1.19
C SER A 510 24.98 35.88 -2.14
N PRO A 511 25.71 36.92 -1.72
CA PRO A 511 25.99 38.04 -2.59
C PRO A 511 26.81 37.70 -3.84
N VAL A 512 27.42 36.51 -3.92
CA VAL A 512 28.06 36.00 -5.16
C VAL A 512 27.04 35.94 -6.31
N LYS A 513 25.76 35.69 -6.00
CA LYS A 513 24.65 35.64 -6.96
C LYS A 513 24.93 34.76 -8.16
N LEU A 514 25.29 33.49 -7.91
CA LEU A 514 25.41 32.50 -8.97
C LEU A 514 24.09 32.45 -9.77
N PRO A 515 24.14 32.52 -11.13
CA PRO A 515 22.94 32.37 -11.96
C PRO A 515 22.23 31.05 -11.67
N ARG A 516 20.91 31.04 -11.81
CA ARG A 516 20.11 29.82 -11.63
C ARG A 516 20.54 28.77 -12.65
N ILE A 517 20.67 27.54 -12.18
CA ILE A 517 20.94 26.34 -12.99
C ILE A 517 19.72 25.45 -12.80
N ARG A 518 18.97 25.20 -13.88
CA ARG A 518 17.64 24.57 -13.80
C ARG A 518 17.65 23.24 -13.05
N ILE A 519 18.51 22.30 -13.45
CA ILE A 519 18.62 21.00 -12.77
C ILE A 519 18.97 21.13 -11.29
N MET A 520 19.81 22.09 -10.90
CA MET A 520 20.18 22.27 -9.49
C MET A 520 19.02 22.81 -8.66
N ASP A 521 18.15 23.63 -9.23
CA ASP A 521 16.93 24.09 -8.58
C ASP A 521 15.92 22.94 -8.44
N GLU A 522 15.71 22.15 -9.50
CA GLU A 522 14.83 20.97 -9.51
C GLU A 522 15.30 19.92 -8.47
N LEU A 523 16.61 19.68 -8.36
CA LEU A 523 17.18 18.79 -7.35
C LEU A 523 17.05 19.34 -5.92
N CYS A 524 17.18 20.66 -5.73
CA CYS A 524 16.94 21.27 -4.42
C CYS A 524 15.49 21.10 -3.97
N GLU A 525 14.53 21.19 -4.90
CA GLU A 525 13.10 20.98 -4.64
C GLU A 525 12.78 19.51 -4.37
N MET A 526 13.28 18.59 -5.22
CA MET A 526 13.09 17.14 -5.04
C MET A 526 13.64 16.64 -3.70
N PHE A 527 14.83 17.10 -3.30
CA PHE A 527 15.49 16.70 -2.05
C PHE A 527 15.29 17.71 -0.91
N HIS A 528 14.25 18.53 -0.98
CA HIS A 528 13.96 19.55 0.02
C HIS A 528 13.84 18.94 1.43
N ASP A 529 13.11 17.84 1.56
CA ASP A 529 12.85 17.23 2.86
C ASP A 529 14.06 16.41 3.36
N THR A 530 14.83 15.78 2.46
CA THR A 530 15.96 14.92 2.82
C THR A 530 17.27 15.68 3.04
N VAL A 531 17.62 16.62 2.16
CA VAL A 531 18.89 17.38 2.21
C VAL A 531 18.76 18.65 3.02
N PHE A 532 17.59 19.27 2.99
CA PHE A 532 17.35 20.58 3.62
C PHE A 532 16.41 20.52 4.83
N LEU A 533 15.97 19.32 5.24
CA LEU A 533 15.06 19.12 6.39
C LEU A 533 13.78 19.94 6.28
N GLY A 534 13.27 20.13 5.06
CA GLY A 534 12.07 20.92 4.80
C GLY A 534 12.31 22.43 4.81
N THR A 535 13.55 22.91 4.75
CA THR A 535 13.83 24.36 4.69
C THR A 535 15.07 24.66 3.88
N LEU A 536 14.91 25.27 2.70
CA LEU A 536 16.02 25.79 1.92
C LEU A 536 16.66 27.02 2.62
N PRO A 537 17.93 26.94 3.08
CA PRO A 537 18.52 28.03 3.86
C PRO A 537 18.75 29.29 3.03
N GLU A 538 18.33 30.45 3.52
CA GLU A 538 18.65 31.77 2.93
C GLU A 538 19.85 32.46 3.61
N LYS A 539 20.19 32.01 4.82
CA LYS A 539 21.29 32.51 5.65
C LYS A 539 21.81 31.41 6.57
N ASN A 540 22.92 31.68 7.27
CA ASN A 540 23.56 30.71 8.18
C ASN A 540 23.87 29.37 7.49
N PHE A 541 24.25 29.42 6.21
CA PHE A 541 24.46 28.24 5.35
C PHE A 541 25.34 27.18 6.01
N LEU A 542 26.43 27.59 6.66
CA LEU A 542 27.36 26.69 7.32
C LEU A 542 26.72 25.89 8.47
N SER A 543 25.90 26.56 9.29
CA SER A 543 25.19 25.91 10.39
C SER A 543 24.15 24.93 9.88
N TRP A 544 23.42 25.30 8.82
CA TRP A 544 22.46 24.41 8.16
C TRP A 544 23.12 23.20 7.52
N TYR A 545 24.19 23.39 6.75
CA TYR A 545 24.96 22.29 6.16
C TYR A 545 25.43 21.30 7.24
N ARG A 546 26.06 21.81 8.32
CA ARG A 546 26.52 20.96 9.44
C ARG A 546 25.38 20.20 10.11
N LYS A 547 24.23 20.86 10.34
CA LYS A 547 23.04 20.24 10.95
C LYS A 547 22.38 19.20 10.04
N CYS A 548 22.17 19.53 8.78
CA CYS A 548 21.48 18.65 7.83
C CYS A 548 22.32 17.42 7.49
N VAL A 549 23.61 17.63 7.22
CA VAL A 549 24.48 16.58 6.68
C VAL A 549 25.14 15.75 7.78
N TYR A 550 25.40 16.29 8.97
CA TYR A 550 26.13 15.59 10.04
C TYR A 550 25.38 15.50 11.37
N ASP A 551 24.12 15.95 11.42
CA ASP A 551 23.35 16.08 12.67
C ASP A 551 24.10 16.85 13.77
N ALA A 552 24.91 17.83 13.36
CA ALA A 552 25.82 18.52 14.26
C ALA A 552 25.07 19.25 15.40
N LYS A 553 25.48 18.98 16.64
CA LYS A 553 24.90 19.59 17.85
C LYS A 553 25.64 20.89 18.22
N ILE A 554 24.94 21.77 18.94
CA ILE A 554 25.53 22.99 19.51
C ILE A 554 26.60 22.60 20.52
N ALA A 555 27.84 23.02 20.29
CA ALA A 555 28.94 22.72 21.18
C ALA A 555 28.86 23.59 22.45
N LYS A 556 28.66 22.96 23.61
CA LYS A 556 28.86 23.62 24.91
C LYS A 556 30.37 23.65 25.23
N ILE A 557 31.07 24.70 24.76
CA ILE A 557 32.40 25.18 25.21
C ILE A 557 33.65 24.33 24.79
N SER A 558 34.64 24.98 24.15
CA SER A 558 36.12 24.93 24.41
C SER A 558 37.10 24.86 23.21
N LYS A 559 38.09 25.78 23.25
CA LYS A 559 39.56 25.67 23.03
C LYS A 559 40.21 25.01 21.78
N LEU A 560 39.51 24.57 20.75
CA LEU A 560 40.15 24.16 19.47
C LEU A 560 40.09 25.26 18.39
N PRO A 561 41.10 25.36 17.49
CA PRO A 561 41.13 26.39 16.45
C PRO A 561 39.88 26.27 15.57
N HIS A 562 39.02 27.27 15.62
CA HIS A 562 37.76 27.32 14.89
C HIS A 562 38.01 27.59 13.40
N TYR A 563 37.83 26.59 12.56
CA TYR A 563 37.54 26.82 11.14
C TYR A 563 36.02 27.09 11.01
N GLY A 564 35.63 28.35 11.16
CA GLY A 564 34.26 28.84 10.95
C GLY A 564 33.50 29.24 12.21
N ALA A 565 32.72 30.33 12.12
CA ALA A 565 31.98 30.97 13.23
C ALA A 565 30.62 30.32 13.55
N SER A 566 30.36 29.06 13.16
CA SER A 566 29.01 28.47 13.23
C SER A 566 28.61 27.92 14.61
N GLY A 567 29.55 27.72 15.54
CA GLY A 567 29.29 27.15 16.87
C GLY A 567 28.86 25.66 16.88
N LEU A 568 28.74 25.02 15.72
CA LEU A 568 28.43 23.60 15.56
C LEU A 568 29.72 22.81 15.25
N ARG A 569 29.96 21.68 15.91
CA ARG A 569 31.12 20.82 15.65
C ARG A 569 30.72 19.61 14.82
N ILE A 570 31.46 19.35 13.75
CA ILE A 570 31.42 18.05 13.06
C ILE A 570 32.32 17.13 13.88
N ASP A 571 31.75 16.06 14.41
CA ASP A 571 32.54 14.97 14.95
C ASP A 571 33.15 14.21 13.75
N PRO A 572 34.49 14.17 13.61
CA PRO A 572 35.14 13.54 12.47
C PRO A 572 34.84 12.03 12.36
N ASP A 573 34.38 11.41 13.44
CA ASP A 573 33.95 10.01 13.47
C ASP A 573 32.43 9.86 13.24
N HIS A 574 31.66 10.95 13.20
CA HIS A 574 30.23 10.91 12.94
C HIS A 574 29.95 10.59 11.48
N ARG A 575 29.10 9.58 11.27
CA ARG A 575 28.56 9.30 9.94
C ARG A 575 27.62 10.43 9.52
N PRO A 576 27.58 10.75 8.22
CA PRO A 576 26.57 11.65 7.71
C PRO A 576 25.17 11.20 8.13
N ARG A 577 24.30 12.17 8.39
CA ARG A 577 22.90 11.92 8.69
C ARG A 577 22.28 11.23 7.48
N ALA A 578 21.74 10.04 7.70
CA ALA A 578 21.02 9.29 6.70
C ALA A 578 19.52 9.56 6.83
N ILE A 579 18.98 10.36 5.89
CA ILE A 579 17.54 10.38 5.64
C ILE A 579 17.35 9.78 4.25
N PRO A 580 16.82 8.55 4.14
CA PRO A 580 16.53 7.96 2.84
C PRO A 580 15.49 8.82 2.12
N VAL A 581 15.58 8.82 0.80
CA VAL A 581 14.53 9.42 -0.04
C VAL A 581 13.28 8.59 0.12
N SER A 582 12.20 9.22 0.60
CA SER A 582 10.92 8.57 0.81
C SER A 582 10.28 8.26 -0.55
N SER A 583 9.75 7.05 -0.69
CA SER A 583 8.96 6.62 -1.85
C SER A 583 7.87 5.67 -1.37
N ALA A 584 6.63 5.94 -1.75
CA ALA A 584 5.52 5.05 -1.46
C ALA A 584 5.68 3.71 -2.22
N PHE A 585 6.09 3.79 -3.48
CA PHE A 585 6.38 2.64 -4.34
C PHE A 585 7.41 1.70 -3.71
N ALA A 586 8.60 2.20 -3.36
CA ALA A 586 9.66 1.35 -2.83
C ALA A 586 9.37 0.86 -1.41
N THR A 587 8.66 1.65 -0.61
CA THR A 587 8.27 1.26 0.75
C THR A 587 7.40 0.01 0.73
N GLN A 588 6.38 0.01 -0.13
CA GLN A 588 5.39 -1.06 -0.19
C GLN A 588 5.86 -2.23 -1.08
N HIS A 589 6.59 -1.96 -2.19
CA HIS A 589 7.24 -3.01 -2.99
C HIS A 589 8.27 -3.79 -2.17
N GLY A 590 9.10 -3.09 -1.40
CA GLY A 590 10.10 -3.71 -0.52
C GLY A 590 9.49 -4.50 0.65
N ASN A 591 8.21 -4.32 0.93
CA ASN A 591 7.45 -5.06 1.94
C ASN A 591 6.59 -6.17 1.33
N ASP A 592 6.88 -6.61 0.09
CA ASP A 592 6.13 -7.64 -0.61
C ASP A 592 4.62 -7.32 -0.70
N HIS A 593 4.28 -6.03 -0.82
CA HIS A 593 2.90 -5.52 -0.80
C HIS A 593 2.11 -5.86 0.49
N ALA A 594 2.76 -6.40 1.52
CA ALA A 594 2.11 -6.60 2.80
C ALA A 594 1.74 -5.23 3.41
N PRO A 595 0.61 -5.13 4.13
CA PRO A 595 0.20 -3.88 4.76
C PRO A 595 1.30 -3.36 5.69
N SER A 596 1.84 -2.18 5.39
CA SER A 596 2.84 -1.51 6.21
C SER A 596 2.30 -0.20 6.74
N PRO A 597 2.42 0.10 8.05
CA PRO A 597 2.00 1.39 8.60
C PRO A 597 2.68 2.58 7.91
N ASN A 598 3.91 2.41 7.42
CA ASN A 598 4.63 3.47 6.71
C ASN A 598 4.04 3.79 5.33
N PHE A 599 3.27 2.87 4.75
CA PHE A 599 2.54 3.07 3.50
C PHE A 599 1.07 3.39 3.75
N THR A 600 0.36 2.55 4.50
CA THR A 600 -1.08 2.68 4.76
C THR A 600 -1.42 3.88 5.64
N GLY A 601 -0.52 4.27 6.56
CA GLY A 601 -0.64 5.49 7.36
C GLY A 601 -0.87 6.73 6.52
N PRO A 602 0.13 7.17 5.74
CA PRO A 602 -0.02 8.29 4.81
C PRO A 602 -1.19 8.10 3.83
N LEU A 603 -1.39 6.89 3.31
CA LEU A 603 -2.45 6.57 2.35
C LEU A 603 -3.85 6.89 2.89
N TYR A 604 -4.08 6.63 4.18
CA TYR A 604 -5.37 6.83 4.85
C TYR A 604 -5.42 8.08 5.74
N GLY A 605 -4.37 8.90 5.74
CA GLY A 605 -4.28 10.10 6.57
C GLY A 605 -4.07 9.81 8.07
N VAL A 606 -3.67 8.59 8.44
CA VAL A 606 -3.33 8.22 9.82
C VAL A 606 -1.87 8.59 10.10
N LYS A 607 -1.64 9.38 11.14
CA LYS A 607 -0.30 9.83 11.50
C LYS A 607 0.53 8.69 12.09
N VAL A 608 1.55 8.26 11.36
CA VAL A 608 2.54 7.28 11.82
C VAL A 608 3.82 8.01 12.24
N PRO A 609 4.40 7.69 13.42
CA PRO A 609 5.63 8.34 13.86
C PRO A 609 6.77 8.06 12.89
N SER A 610 7.52 9.11 12.51
CA SER A 610 8.69 8.98 11.64
C SER A 610 9.89 8.30 12.31
N LYS A 611 9.85 8.12 13.64
CA LYS A 611 10.86 7.42 14.44
C LYS A 611 10.17 6.53 15.47
N GLY A 612 10.56 5.25 15.48
CA GLY A 612 10.04 4.25 16.40
C GLY A 612 8.80 3.53 15.88
N PRO A 613 8.36 2.48 16.57
CA PRO A 613 7.19 1.71 16.17
C PRO A 613 5.90 2.54 16.32
N PRO A 614 4.90 2.34 15.45
CA PRO A 614 3.57 2.90 15.63
C PRO A 614 2.93 2.40 16.93
N SER A 615 2.03 3.23 17.49
CA SER A 615 1.27 2.83 18.68
C SER A 615 0.28 1.70 18.35
N THR A 616 -0.05 0.86 19.32
CA THR A 616 -1.07 -0.20 19.14
C THR A 616 -2.41 0.37 18.67
N ALA A 617 -2.81 1.54 19.18
CA ALA A 617 -4.04 2.20 18.76
C ALA A 617 -4.01 2.59 17.27
N SER A 618 -2.89 3.12 16.79
CA SER A 618 -2.71 3.47 15.37
C SER A 618 -2.70 2.23 14.47
N LEU A 619 -2.12 1.12 14.94
CA LEU A 619 -2.15 -0.15 14.21
C LEU A 619 -3.57 -0.71 14.09
N THR A 620 -4.34 -0.70 15.19
CA THR A 620 -5.74 -1.13 15.17
C THR A 620 -6.60 -0.26 14.25
N GLU A 621 -6.45 1.07 14.31
CA GLU A 621 -7.14 2.00 13.41
C GLU A 621 -6.80 1.71 11.93
N LEU A 622 -5.53 1.44 11.63
CA LEU A 622 -5.09 1.10 10.27
C LEU A 622 -5.66 -0.23 9.78
N ASP A 623 -5.70 -1.25 10.63
CA ASP A 623 -6.29 -2.54 10.29
C ASP A 623 -7.79 -2.37 10.01
N GLU A 624 -8.52 -1.67 10.88
CA GLU A 624 -9.95 -1.39 10.71
C GLU A 624 -10.23 -0.67 9.38
N ILE A 625 -9.43 0.34 9.03
CA ILE A 625 -9.57 1.04 7.73
C ILE A 625 -9.19 0.11 6.58
N TYR A 626 -8.08 -0.62 6.67
CA TYR A 626 -7.60 -1.49 5.60
C TYR A 626 -8.62 -2.59 5.28
N PHE A 627 -9.23 -3.22 6.28
CA PHE A 627 -10.26 -4.25 6.06
C PHE A 627 -11.64 -3.68 5.75
N GLY A 628 -11.93 -2.43 6.13
CA GLY A 628 -13.22 -1.78 5.88
C GLY A 628 -13.33 -0.98 4.57
N ILE A 629 -12.21 -0.58 3.96
CA ILE A 629 -12.20 0.16 2.69
C ILE A 629 -12.55 -0.77 1.52
N ARG A 630 -13.29 -0.26 0.53
CA ARG A 630 -13.56 -0.99 -0.72
C ARG A 630 -12.26 -1.19 -1.49
N ASP A 631 -12.05 -2.38 -2.04
CA ASP A 631 -10.82 -2.74 -2.76
C ASP A 631 -10.51 -1.76 -3.91
N ASN A 632 -11.51 -1.32 -4.66
CA ASN A 632 -11.35 -0.32 -5.73
C ASN A 632 -10.84 1.02 -5.22
N ASP A 633 -11.34 1.47 -4.06
CA ASP A 633 -10.93 2.74 -3.46
C ASP A 633 -9.49 2.63 -2.96
N HIS A 634 -9.14 1.50 -2.34
CA HIS A 634 -7.77 1.21 -1.92
C HIS A 634 -6.79 1.25 -3.10
N ILE A 635 -7.10 0.52 -4.18
CA ILE A 635 -6.25 0.46 -5.37
C ILE A 635 -6.14 1.81 -6.09
N GLN A 636 -7.20 2.63 -6.07
CA GLN A 636 -7.16 4.00 -6.60
C GLN A 636 -6.27 4.92 -5.76
N LEU A 637 -6.41 4.89 -4.43
CA LEU A 637 -5.53 5.64 -3.53
C LEU A 637 -4.07 5.21 -3.68
N ALA A 638 -3.82 3.89 -3.79
CA ALA A 638 -2.48 3.34 -3.98
C ALA A 638 -1.86 3.82 -5.29
N LYS A 639 -2.65 3.87 -6.38
CA LYS A 639 -2.20 4.46 -7.67
C LYS A 639 -1.78 5.91 -7.50
N GLU A 640 -2.59 6.74 -6.85
CA GLU A 640 -2.29 8.16 -6.66
C GLU A 640 -1.00 8.36 -5.87
N ALA A 641 -0.83 7.64 -4.75
CA ALA A 641 0.37 7.70 -3.92
C ALA A 641 1.64 7.26 -4.66
N VAL A 642 1.55 6.19 -5.46
CA VAL A 642 2.70 5.66 -6.22
C VAL A 642 3.02 6.51 -7.44
N LEU A 643 2.02 7.11 -8.11
CA LEU A 643 2.26 7.87 -9.34
C LEU A 643 3.11 9.12 -9.10
N GLU A 644 3.05 9.72 -7.90
CA GLU A 644 3.93 10.83 -7.49
C GLU A 644 5.41 10.45 -7.51
N ASP A 645 5.75 9.18 -7.30
CA ASP A 645 7.13 8.71 -7.34
C ASP A 645 7.66 8.57 -8.79
N PHE A 646 6.79 8.58 -9.79
CA PHE A 646 7.14 8.46 -11.21
C PHE A 646 6.98 9.77 -11.98
N GLN A 647 6.07 10.63 -11.53
CA GLN A 647 5.67 11.86 -12.24
C GLN A 647 5.74 13.08 -11.34
N GLY A 648 5.87 14.26 -11.95
CA GLY A 648 5.89 15.53 -11.22
C GLY A 648 7.24 15.84 -10.52
N PRO A 649 7.24 16.79 -9.56
CA PRO A 649 8.46 17.32 -8.94
C PRO A 649 9.14 16.33 -7.97
N ARG A 650 8.43 15.27 -7.55
CA ARG A 650 8.91 14.23 -6.63
C ARG A 650 9.05 12.87 -7.29
N ALA A 651 9.32 12.83 -8.59
CA ALA A 651 9.50 11.61 -9.38
C ALA A 651 10.78 10.82 -9.02
N VAL A 652 10.91 10.43 -7.75
CA VAL A 652 12.12 9.86 -7.14
C VAL A 652 12.47 8.49 -7.69
N ILE A 653 11.47 7.66 -8.06
CA ILE A 653 11.71 6.35 -8.67
C ILE A 653 12.18 6.50 -10.12
N ALA A 654 11.68 7.52 -10.82
CA ALA A 654 12.05 7.76 -12.22
C ALA A 654 13.48 8.28 -12.38
N VAL A 655 14.15 8.76 -11.34
CA VAL A 655 15.52 9.33 -11.43
C VAL A 655 16.59 8.24 -11.50
N ASP A 656 17.51 8.41 -12.46
CA ASP A 656 18.78 7.68 -12.53
C ASP A 656 19.75 8.25 -11.48
N TYR A 657 19.68 7.69 -10.27
CA TYR A 657 20.57 8.05 -9.16
C TYR A 657 22.05 7.84 -9.47
N PHE A 658 22.41 6.95 -10.41
CA PHE A 658 23.80 6.73 -10.80
C PHE A 658 24.31 7.90 -11.63
N SER A 659 23.55 8.34 -12.62
CA SER A 659 23.86 9.53 -13.41
C SER A 659 23.84 10.79 -12.57
N LEU A 660 22.87 10.93 -11.66
CA LEU A 660 22.83 12.04 -10.69
C LEU A 660 24.07 12.06 -9.79
N PHE A 661 24.45 10.92 -9.21
CA PHE A 661 25.63 10.85 -8.37
C PHE A 661 26.89 11.21 -9.16
N LYS A 662 27.06 10.66 -10.36
CA LYS A 662 28.18 10.98 -11.27
C LYS A 662 28.23 12.48 -11.58
N PHE A 663 27.09 13.08 -11.88
CA PHE A 663 26.97 14.51 -12.15
C PHE A 663 27.42 15.35 -10.95
N CYS A 664 26.95 15.05 -9.74
CA CYS A 664 27.40 15.75 -8.53
C CYS A 664 28.89 15.49 -8.23
N ALA A 665 29.38 14.27 -8.46
CA ALA A 665 30.79 13.92 -8.28
C ALA A 665 31.69 14.75 -9.21
N ASP A 666 31.32 14.90 -10.48
CA ASP A 666 32.09 15.70 -11.45
C ASP A 666 32.19 17.18 -11.04
N ILE A 667 31.11 17.75 -10.50
CA ILE A 667 31.12 19.12 -9.97
C ILE A 667 32.06 19.23 -8.76
N MET A 668 32.02 18.24 -7.87
CA MET A 668 32.90 18.21 -6.69
C MET A 668 34.37 17.96 -7.07
N ASP A 669 34.64 17.16 -8.08
CA ASP A 669 35.99 16.92 -8.59
C ASP A 669 36.57 18.20 -9.22
N ASP A 670 35.78 18.91 -10.03
CA ASP A 670 36.17 20.23 -10.55
C ASP A 670 36.45 21.24 -9.44
N PHE A 671 35.56 21.32 -8.44
CA PHE A 671 35.73 22.19 -7.28
C PHE A 671 37.01 21.84 -6.51
N THR A 672 37.24 20.57 -6.21
CA THR A 672 38.41 20.13 -5.45
C THR A 672 39.70 20.27 -6.24
N TYR A 673 39.68 20.06 -7.55
CA TYR A 673 40.83 20.32 -8.42
C TYR A 673 41.31 21.77 -8.30
N PHE A 674 40.41 22.73 -8.48
CA PHE A 674 40.75 24.16 -8.36
C PHE A 674 41.23 24.52 -6.94
N ALA A 675 40.56 23.98 -5.93
CA ALA A 675 40.91 24.22 -4.54
C ALA A 675 42.27 23.63 -4.15
N ARG A 676 42.55 22.39 -4.54
CA ARG A 676 43.84 21.73 -4.27
C ARG A 676 44.98 22.38 -5.03
N TYR A 677 44.75 22.79 -6.28
CA TYR A 677 45.76 23.49 -7.06
C TYR A 677 46.22 24.78 -6.36
N ASP A 678 45.28 25.63 -5.94
CA ASP A 678 45.65 26.87 -5.22
C ASP A 678 46.21 26.58 -3.81
N MET A 679 45.66 25.60 -3.09
CA MET A 679 46.20 25.19 -1.79
C MET A 679 47.61 24.62 -1.91
N SER A 680 47.93 23.85 -2.96
CA SER A 680 49.29 23.34 -3.15
C SER A 680 50.32 24.46 -3.34
N ILE A 681 49.89 25.60 -3.86
CA ILE A 681 50.73 26.79 -4.05
C ILE A 681 50.83 27.60 -2.74
N ARG A 682 49.73 27.74 -1.99
CA ARG A 682 49.65 28.66 -0.82
C ARG A 682 49.81 28.00 0.55
N SER A 683 49.43 26.74 0.69
CA SER A 683 49.46 25.95 1.93
C SER A 683 49.40 24.45 1.61
N PRO A 684 50.57 23.83 1.29
CA PRO A 684 50.66 22.42 0.92
C PRO A 684 50.05 21.46 1.95
N GLU A 685 50.09 21.84 3.24
CA GLU A 685 49.49 21.08 4.35
C GLU A 685 47.97 20.93 4.23
N LEU A 686 47.28 21.87 3.56
CA LEU A 686 45.83 21.87 3.35
C LEU A 686 45.41 21.16 2.06
N ALA A 687 46.34 20.86 1.14
CA ALA A 687 46.02 20.24 -0.15
C ALA A 687 45.42 18.83 -0.01
N ASN A 688 45.67 18.15 1.11
CA ASN A 688 45.15 16.81 1.42
C ASN A 688 43.85 16.83 2.24
N MET A 689 43.20 17.98 2.34
CA MET A 689 41.95 18.13 3.10
C MET A 689 40.84 17.23 2.52
N PRO A 690 40.02 16.56 3.37
CA PRO A 690 38.84 15.83 2.92
C PRO A 690 37.81 16.75 2.24
N LEU A 691 37.07 16.22 1.26
CA LEU A 691 36.04 16.96 0.52
C LEU A 691 35.07 17.71 1.45
N GLN A 692 34.64 17.07 2.53
CA GLN A 692 33.71 17.64 3.51
C GLN A 692 34.24 18.94 4.12
N SER A 693 35.51 18.94 4.51
CA SER A 693 36.18 20.09 5.11
C SER A 693 36.43 21.20 4.08
N MET A 694 36.66 20.84 2.82
CA MET A 694 36.80 21.82 1.72
C MET A 694 35.47 22.53 1.44
N VAL A 695 34.37 21.79 1.39
CA VAL A 695 33.02 22.34 1.20
C VAL A 695 32.63 23.22 2.40
N ASP A 696 32.89 22.74 3.61
CA ASP A 696 32.65 23.49 4.85
C ASP A 696 33.41 24.83 4.88
N ALA A 697 34.70 24.81 4.50
CA ALA A 697 35.52 26.00 4.37
C ALA A 697 34.98 26.96 3.29
N ALA A 698 34.55 26.44 2.13
CA ALA A 698 33.98 27.25 1.06
C ALA A 698 32.68 27.93 1.48
N ILE A 699 31.75 27.21 2.13
CA ILE A 699 30.52 27.77 2.68
C ILE A 699 30.85 28.82 3.76
N GLY A 700 31.84 28.56 4.62
CA GLY A 700 32.35 29.53 5.59
C GLY A 700 32.87 30.81 4.94
N CYS A 701 33.62 30.70 3.84
CA CYS A 701 34.07 31.84 3.05
C CYS A 701 32.89 32.65 2.51
N ILE A 702 31.87 31.99 1.94
CA ILE A 702 30.67 32.64 1.41
C ILE A 702 29.96 33.44 2.51
N VAL A 703 29.75 32.85 3.69
CA VAL A 703 29.13 33.55 4.84
C VAL A 703 29.95 34.78 5.25
N SER A 704 31.28 34.67 5.27
CA SER A 704 32.17 35.79 5.63
C SER A 704 32.20 36.93 4.60
N MET A 705 31.74 36.70 3.37
CA MET A 705 31.63 37.72 2.33
C MET A 705 30.37 38.57 2.52
N SER A 706 29.28 37.98 3.01
CA SER A 706 28.01 38.69 3.27
C SER A 706 28.12 39.80 4.34
N GLY A 707 29.19 39.80 5.14
CA GLY A 707 29.44 40.81 6.17
C GLY A 707 30.30 42.01 5.76
N LYS A 708 30.86 42.06 4.53
CA LYS A 708 31.80 43.13 4.11
C LYS A 708 31.28 43.94 2.92
N LYS A 709 31.43 45.27 2.97
CA LYS A 709 30.94 46.23 1.95
C LYS A 709 31.73 46.21 0.63
N GLU A 710 32.96 45.69 0.60
CA GLU A 710 33.77 45.59 -0.63
C GLU A 710 33.82 44.15 -1.13
N MET A 711 32.91 43.82 -2.05
CA MET A 711 32.56 42.43 -2.34
C MET A 711 33.18 41.89 -3.64
N HIS A 712 33.22 42.72 -4.69
CA HIS A 712 33.69 42.31 -6.02
C HIS A 712 35.21 42.19 -6.14
N ARG A 713 36.00 42.98 -5.40
CA ARG A 713 37.48 42.88 -5.40
C ARG A 713 38.02 41.70 -4.58
N ASP A 714 37.25 41.22 -3.60
CA ASP A 714 37.69 40.22 -2.63
C ASP A 714 37.32 38.77 -3.05
N MET A 715 36.37 38.61 -3.99
CA MET A 715 35.94 37.29 -4.49
C MET A 715 37.07 36.54 -5.21
N HIS A 716 37.95 37.24 -5.91
CA HIS A 716 39.16 36.68 -6.52
C HIS A 716 40.31 36.47 -5.51
N ARG A 717 40.22 37.07 -4.32
CA ARG A 717 41.24 36.91 -3.25
C ARG A 717 40.92 35.79 -2.27
N ARG A 718 39.64 35.43 -2.07
CA ARG A 718 39.21 34.31 -1.20
C ARG A 718 38.95 33.05 -2.02
N SER A 719 39.92 32.15 -1.95
CA SER A 719 40.08 31.01 -2.85
C SER A 719 38.87 30.07 -2.93
N GLY A 720 38.24 29.70 -1.80
CA GLY A 720 37.17 28.68 -1.78
C GLY A 720 35.89 29.00 -2.55
N ALA A 721 35.32 30.21 -2.41
CA ALA A 721 34.05 30.55 -3.06
C ALA A 721 34.19 30.72 -4.59
N GLY A 722 35.33 31.25 -5.04
CA GLY A 722 35.64 31.38 -6.47
C GLY A 722 35.79 30.03 -7.17
N PHE A 723 36.41 29.04 -6.52
CA PHE A 723 36.53 27.69 -7.07
C PHE A 723 35.19 27.00 -7.23
N ALA A 724 34.32 27.12 -6.22
CA ALA A 724 32.98 26.59 -6.28
C ALA A 724 32.18 27.27 -7.42
N PHE A 725 32.24 28.59 -7.52
CA PHE A 725 31.60 29.34 -8.62
C PHE A 725 32.07 28.85 -9.99
N ASN A 726 33.36 28.64 -10.18
CA ASN A 726 33.93 28.16 -11.44
C ASN A 726 33.44 26.74 -11.79
N ALA A 727 33.35 25.84 -10.80
CA ALA A 727 32.83 24.49 -11.01
C ALA A 727 31.38 24.52 -11.49
N PHE A 728 30.50 25.28 -10.82
CA PHE A 728 29.09 25.41 -11.23
C PHE A 728 28.90 26.16 -12.55
N SER A 729 29.79 27.09 -12.90
CA SER A 729 29.68 27.88 -14.13
C SER A 729 29.90 27.07 -15.42
N LYS A 730 30.47 25.87 -15.32
CA LYS A 730 30.64 24.95 -16.46
C LYS A 730 29.37 24.15 -16.79
N ILE A 731 28.39 24.13 -15.88
CA ILE A 731 27.16 23.36 -16.05
C ILE A 731 26.26 24.08 -17.05
N ASP A 732 25.67 23.32 -17.97
CA ASP A 732 24.61 23.83 -18.84
C ASP A 732 23.41 24.29 -17.99
N LYS A 733 23.05 25.56 -18.12
CA LYS A 733 22.00 26.20 -17.32
C LYS A 733 20.61 25.67 -17.66
N GLU A 734 20.42 25.16 -18.88
CA GLU A 734 19.15 24.62 -19.37
C GLU A 734 19.01 23.12 -19.13
N LEU A 735 20.08 22.46 -18.65
CA LEU A 735 20.02 21.06 -18.25
C LEU A 735 18.91 20.88 -17.20
N SER A 736 18.04 19.89 -17.43
CA SER A 736 16.90 19.57 -16.56
C SER A 736 17.01 18.16 -16.04
N LEU A 737 16.39 17.91 -14.89
CA LEU A 737 16.26 16.62 -14.25
C LEU A 737 15.63 15.55 -15.15
N ASP A 738 14.76 15.94 -16.10
CA ASP A 738 14.19 15.01 -17.07
C ASP A 738 15.25 14.30 -17.92
N SER A 739 16.42 14.93 -18.13
CA SER A 739 17.56 14.30 -18.83
C SER A 739 18.24 13.18 -18.01
N MET A 740 17.95 13.11 -16.71
CA MET A 740 18.45 12.10 -15.78
C MET A 740 17.36 11.14 -15.31
N LYS A 741 16.25 11.04 -16.05
CA LYS A 741 15.21 10.04 -15.78
C LYS A 741 15.40 8.78 -16.61
N TRP A 742 15.01 7.63 -16.04
CA TRP A 742 14.86 6.38 -16.77
C TRP A 742 13.81 6.52 -17.86
N LYS A 743 13.99 5.79 -18.97
CA LYS A 743 12.99 5.68 -20.04
C LYS A 743 12.08 4.49 -19.72
N LEU A 744 10.91 4.77 -19.13
CA LEU A 744 9.97 3.77 -18.58
C LEU A 744 8.81 3.46 -19.53
#